data_AF-A0A9P8EU53-F1
#
_entry.id   AF-A0A9P8EU53-F1
#
_cell.length_a   1.000
_cell.length_b   1.000
_cell.length_c   1.000
_cell.angle_alpha   90.00
_cell.angle_beta   90.00
_cell.angle_gamma   90.00
#
_symmetry.space_group_name_H-M   'P 1'
#
loop_
_entity.id
_entity.type
_entity.pdbx_description
1 polymer ?
#
loop_
_entity_poly.entity_id
_entity_poly.type
_entity_poly.pdbx_seq_one_letter_code
_entity_poly.pdbx_strand_id
1 'polypeptide(L)'
;MTMQQKRKAQEAFPATTTKPRLSAFAAAKAKAAANQIVSDKTIETNPTPADSVTEAPRTNGSHGPDNPELSTLLSSFPLANAHELDSNASSDNDNDEDAVDGDGNYARAYNGAFYKADQPCKLSNLPTDDQCVISDTPDMLSLRLQAGETAAFVGEYDLRINSGYVMIYGAVLRSGPKTHRVFAPTSHALPTITAKGGPAEVDIISTIPLLGPLSNVSPLWTKLWHAQTSKDAKQTEDSSRSFALLRTSSDDPLKRAVTALEVEQDCQVTLNRVLSRQTATHPSSVIMVSGPKGSGKSTICKWIINTFLTASKATCSTSCFWLDLDPGQPEFSAPGQMSLVQVRSPLLGPNYTHPSGHVSSAHRTIRSHTIAANSPRDDVVHFLACAMDLRDAYFRTLEDFPGAPLILNCSGWVLGSAVSSMMELVQQFPLTDVVLMEPMERDTVASIEATLPMARVLMIPPRYKPAQSRTSAELRAMQAMSYFHSLTPSKGLSQWTSSPLAQIHPWHVKYNGPNAGISSIMSYGEAVNPDFLASIIDGMTVAICEVESDEAYATVQYRPPHVPSASAAEMGETVTERIGRTAEGLPYLRADNNGLIQPLNPRFSCCKGLAIVRGINVAKQELQLITPMSVKEITALQGPKTVLVRGKFDSPQWVFLEDIYSGDAQKLKQQEMFSVLKDKTSRPYVAQRDANETGLGLGEKEWRVRHLPRNFGGRNAA
;
A
#
# COMPACT_ATOMS: atom_id res chain seq x y z
N MET A 1 8.68 51.72 14.61
CA MET A 1 10.05 51.17 14.80
C MET A 1 11.07 52.19 14.32
N THR A 2 12.01 52.57 15.19
CA THR A 2 12.98 53.66 14.99
C THR A 2 14.15 53.24 14.07
N MET A 3 14.78 54.23 13.41
CA MET A 3 15.86 54.05 12.41
C MET A 3 17.05 53.19 12.88
N GLN A 4 17.26 53.00 14.19
CA GLN A 4 18.30 52.13 14.72
C GLN A 4 18.02 50.63 14.54
N GLN A 5 16.75 50.21 14.39
CA GLN A 5 16.41 48.81 14.13
C GLN A 5 16.61 48.42 12.66
N LYS A 6 16.59 49.38 11.72
CA LYS A 6 16.89 49.12 10.29
C LYS A 6 18.38 48.86 10.02
N ARG A 7 19.27 49.45 10.82
CA ARG A 7 20.73 49.33 10.60
C ARG A 7 21.30 47.97 11.05
N LYS A 8 20.74 47.35 12.10
CA LYS A 8 21.14 46.00 12.55
C LYS A 8 20.65 44.86 11.64
N ALA A 9 19.64 45.09 10.79
CA ALA A 9 19.15 44.09 9.84
C ALA A 9 19.96 44.03 8.53
N GLN A 10 20.69 45.09 8.18
CA GLN A 10 21.51 45.15 6.95
C GLN A 10 22.93 44.60 7.11
N GLU A 11 23.45 44.48 8.34
CA GLU A 11 24.78 43.90 8.60
C GLU A 11 24.77 42.37 8.73
N ALA A 12 23.59 41.73 8.86
CA ALA A 12 23.47 40.27 9.03
C ALA A 12 23.43 39.48 7.70
N PHE A 13 23.35 40.14 6.54
CA PHE A 13 23.31 39.49 5.23
C PHE A 13 24.05 40.33 4.17
N PRO A 14 25.32 40.04 3.86
CA PRO A 14 25.94 40.64 2.70
C PRO A 14 25.30 40.07 1.43
N ALA A 15 24.86 40.97 0.54
CA ALA A 15 24.33 40.65 -0.77
C ALA A 15 25.33 39.79 -1.55
N THR A 16 25.02 38.51 -1.77
CA THR A 16 25.79 37.63 -2.64
C THR A 16 25.05 37.46 -3.96
N THR A 17 25.65 38.08 -4.97
CA THR A 17 25.57 37.82 -6.42
C THR A 17 24.78 36.57 -6.82
N THR A 18 23.69 36.81 -7.56
CA THR A 18 22.87 35.84 -8.27
C THR A 18 23.71 35.05 -9.28
N LYS A 19 24.14 33.84 -8.89
CA LYS A 19 24.49 32.76 -9.83
C LYS A 19 23.41 31.69 -9.77
N PRO A 20 23.02 31.10 -10.92
CA PRO A 20 21.96 30.10 -10.96
C PRO A 20 22.38 28.89 -10.11
N ARG A 21 21.57 28.55 -9.10
CA ARG A 21 21.77 27.32 -8.30
C ARG A 21 21.24 26.14 -9.11
N LEU A 22 22.17 25.37 -9.67
CA LEU A 22 21.91 24.01 -10.15
C LEU A 22 21.62 23.11 -8.94
N SER A 23 20.63 22.22 -9.05
CA SER A 23 20.46 21.14 -8.07
C SER A 23 21.73 20.26 -8.04
N ALA A 24 22.00 19.62 -6.90
CA ALA A 24 23.18 18.78 -6.71
C ALA A 24 23.29 17.68 -7.78
N PHE A 25 22.16 17.15 -8.25
CA PHE A 25 22.08 16.16 -9.33
C PHE A 25 22.31 16.76 -10.74
N ALA A 26 21.82 17.97 -11.02
CA ALA A 26 22.02 18.63 -12.31
C ALA A 26 23.48 19.02 -12.55
N ALA A 27 24.20 19.39 -11.48
CA ALA A 27 25.63 19.69 -11.52
C ALA A 27 26.49 18.46 -11.86
N ALA A 28 26.08 17.27 -11.43
CA ALA A 28 26.76 16.01 -11.75
C ALA A 28 26.55 15.59 -13.22
N LYS A 29 25.33 15.75 -13.75
CA LYS A 29 24.96 15.29 -15.11
C LYS A 29 25.39 16.24 -16.22
N ALA A 30 25.30 17.56 -16.05
CA ALA A 30 25.73 18.54 -17.05
C ALA A 30 27.24 18.43 -17.40
N LYS A 31 28.01 17.87 -16.48
CA LYS A 31 29.46 17.69 -16.61
C LYS A 31 29.85 16.38 -17.30
N ALA A 32 28.99 15.36 -17.25
CA ALA A 32 29.16 14.11 -17.99
C ALA A 32 28.88 14.30 -19.49
N ALA A 33 27.88 15.12 -19.84
CA ALA A 33 27.51 15.41 -21.23
C ALA A 33 28.54 16.28 -21.98
N ALA A 34 29.27 17.16 -21.28
CA ALA A 34 30.29 18.02 -21.89
C ALA A 34 31.55 17.26 -22.33
N ASN A 35 31.76 16.02 -21.85
CA ASN A 35 32.96 15.23 -22.09
C ASN A 35 32.77 14.10 -23.13
N GLN A 36 31.64 14.08 -23.85
CA GLN A 36 31.36 13.07 -24.90
C GLN A 36 31.44 13.63 -26.34
N ILE A 37 32.01 14.82 -26.55
CA ILE A 37 32.36 15.27 -27.90
C ILE A 37 33.83 14.92 -28.15
N VAL A 38 34.09 13.75 -28.75
CA VAL A 38 35.05 13.49 -29.85
C VAL A 38 34.88 12.03 -30.34
N SER A 39 34.79 11.90 -31.67
CA SER A 39 34.77 10.68 -32.52
C SER A 39 33.49 9.82 -32.39
N ASP A 40 32.82 9.35 -33.45
CA ASP A 40 33.24 9.15 -34.82
C ASP A 40 32.04 9.07 -35.80
N LYS A 41 32.38 8.95 -37.08
CA LYS A 41 31.64 9.07 -38.35
C LYS A 41 30.28 8.37 -38.52
N THR A 42 29.50 9.04 -39.36
CA THR A 42 28.27 8.69 -40.08
C THR A 42 28.35 7.42 -40.94
N ILE A 43 27.34 6.56 -40.84
CA ILE A 43 26.83 5.74 -41.96
C ILE A 43 25.28 5.73 -41.88
N GLU A 44 24.64 6.23 -42.94
CA GLU A 44 23.20 6.20 -43.19
C GLU A 44 22.74 4.81 -43.64
N THR A 45 21.51 4.41 -43.29
CA THR A 45 20.59 3.71 -44.23
C THR A 45 19.14 3.81 -43.75
N ASN A 46 18.25 4.08 -44.72
CA ASN A 46 16.81 4.30 -44.59
C ASN A 46 15.99 3.00 -44.43
N PRO A 47 14.72 3.09 -43.97
CA PRO A 47 13.82 1.96 -43.73
C PRO A 47 12.78 1.75 -44.85
N THR A 48 12.20 0.54 -44.92
CA THR A 48 10.95 0.24 -45.67
C THR A 48 10.15 -0.88 -44.98
N PRO A 49 8.81 -0.99 -45.24
CA PRO A 49 7.81 -1.32 -44.21
C PRO A 49 7.03 -2.64 -44.41
N ALA A 50 6.07 -2.81 -43.49
CA ALA A 50 5.09 -3.86 -43.17
C ALA A 50 4.28 -4.58 -44.29
N ASP A 51 3.82 -5.79 -43.94
CA ASP A 51 2.62 -6.52 -44.42
C ASP A 51 2.06 -7.31 -43.21
N SER A 52 0.82 -7.18 -42.73
CA SER A 52 -0.54 -7.40 -43.28
C SER A 52 -1.09 -8.86 -43.24
N VAL A 53 -1.91 -9.10 -42.20
CA VAL A 53 -3.23 -9.80 -42.19
C VAL A 53 -3.35 -11.31 -42.52
N THR A 54 -4.04 -12.08 -41.64
CA THR A 54 -5.24 -12.90 -41.96
C THR A 54 -5.81 -13.67 -40.75
N GLU A 55 -7.14 -13.82 -40.74
CA GLU A 55 -8.04 -14.32 -39.69
C GLU A 55 -8.67 -15.69 -40.02
N ALA A 56 -9.13 -16.36 -38.94
CA ALA A 56 -10.28 -17.30 -38.82
C ALA A 56 -10.12 -18.79 -39.27
N PRO A 57 -11.01 -19.74 -38.84
CA PRO A 57 -12.22 -19.64 -38.01
C PRO A 57 -12.41 -20.69 -36.87
N ARG A 58 -13.49 -20.49 -36.10
CA ARG A 58 -14.05 -21.30 -35.00
C ARG A 58 -15.03 -22.38 -35.49
N THR A 59 -15.25 -23.42 -34.68
CA THR A 59 -16.41 -24.35 -34.80
C THR A 59 -17.07 -24.64 -33.45
N ASN A 60 -18.41 -24.65 -33.46
CA ASN A 60 -19.34 -24.97 -32.37
C ASN A 60 -19.60 -26.49 -32.24
N GLY A 61 -20.04 -26.94 -31.06
CA GLY A 61 -20.64 -28.26 -30.84
C GLY A 61 -21.31 -28.38 -29.45
N SER A 62 -22.48 -28.99 -29.41
CA SER A 62 -23.55 -28.87 -28.39
C SER A 62 -23.90 -30.18 -27.65
N HIS A 63 -24.61 -30.04 -26.50
CA HIS A 63 -25.61 -30.92 -25.84
C HIS A 63 -25.23 -32.05 -24.84
N GLY A 64 -25.58 -31.82 -23.55
CA GLY A 64 -26.37 -32.64 -22.55
C GLY A 64 -25.98 -34.08 -22.15
N PRO A 65 -26.50 -34.68 -21.04
CA PRO A 65 -27.62 -34.29 -20.16
C PRO A 65 -27.42 -34.46 -18.61
N ASP A 66 -28.51 -34.27 -17.85
CA ASP A 66 -28.73 -34.18 -16.39
C ASP A 66 -28.44 -35.42 -15.49
N ASN A 67 -28.06 -35.20 -14.21
CA ASN A 67 -28.71 -35.81 -13.00
C ASN A 67 -28.19 -35.18 -11.66
N PRO A 68 -28.95 -35.23 -10.53
CA PRO A 68 -28.80 -34.38 -9.35
C PRO A 68 -28.18 -35.08 -8.13
N GLU A 69 -27.36 -34.36 -7.33
CA GLU A 69 -27.15 -34.67 -5.89
C GLU A 69 -26.87 -33.37 -5.11
N LEU A 70 -27.83 -32.96 -4.29
CA LEU A 70 -27.81 -31.69 -3.56
C LEU A 70 -28.47 -31.90 -2.18
N SER A 71 -27.88 -32.70 -1.29
CA SER A 71 -28.42 -32.87 0.07
C SER A 71 -27.51 -33.52 1.13
N THR A 72 -26.19 -33.31 1.14
CA THR A 72 -25.30 -33.94 2.17
C THR A 72 -24.34 -33.01 2.92
N LEU A 73 -24.43 -31.68 2.76
CA LEU A 73 -23.45 -30.75 3.35
C LEU A 73 -23.87 -30.08 4.69
N LEU A 74 -25.01 -30.42 5.29
CA LEU A 74 -25.56 -29.65 6.42
C LEU A 74 -25.97 -30.43 7.69
N SER A 75 -25.69 -31.74 7.81
CA SER A 75 -26.13 -32.50 8.99
C SER A 75 -25.01 -33.28 9.68
N SER A 76 -24.23 -32.58 10.49
CA SER A 76 -23.62 -33.17 11.68
C SER A 76 -23.04 -32.03 12.50
N PHE A 77 -23.68 -31.62 13.61
CA PHE A 77 -23.05 -31.29 14.91
C PHE A 77 -24.17 -30.85 15.90
N PRO A 78 -24.27 -31.48 17.10
CA PRO A 78 -25.25 -31.12 18.12
C PRO A 78 -24.78 -29.96 19.01
N LEU A 79 -25.66 -29.00 19.27
CA LEU A 79 -25.51 -27.90 20.22
C LEU A 79 -26.00 -28.34 21.61
N ALA A 80 -25.20 -28.11 22.65
CA ALA A 80 -25.65 -28.16 24.04
C ALA A 80 -25.24 -26.87 24.77
N ASN A 81 -26.17 -26.41 25.60
CA ASN A 81 -26.30 -25.12 26.24
C ASN A 81 -25.16 -24.74 27.20
N ALA A 82 -24.87 -23.44 27.30
CA ALA A 82 -24.30 -22.84 28.50
C ALA A 82 -25.01 -21.50 28.78
N HIS A 83 -25.74 -21.47 29.88
CA HIS A 83 -26.43 -20.34 30.49
C HIS A 83 -25.52 -19.72 31.55
N GLU A 84 -25.72 -18.42 31.80
CA GLU A 84 -25.49 -17.71 33.07
C GLU A 84 -24.06 -17.58 33.64
N LEU A 85 -23.57 -16.34 33.74
CA LEU A 85 -23.59 -15.60 35.02
C LEU A 85 -23.07 -14.16 34.86
N ASP A 86 -23.74 -13.29 35.60
CA ASP A 86 -23.73 -11.84 35.56
C ASP A 86 -22.95 -11.27 36.77
N SER A 87 -22.79 -9.93 36.75
CA SER A 87 -22.54 -9.02 37.90
C SER A 87 -21.13 -8.90 38.50
N ASN A 88 -20.51 -7.72 38.35
CA ASN A 88 -20.48 -6.71 39.42
C ASN A 88 -19.81 -5.39 38.97
N ALA A 89 -20.42 -4.29 39.42
CA ALA A 89 -20.13 -2.89 39.10
C ALA A 89 -19.39 -2.16 40.22
N SER A 90 -19.13 -0.85 39.99
CA SER A 90 -18.59 0.23 40.86
C SER A 90 -17.08 0.49 40.75
N SER A 91 -16.53 1.72 40.75
CA SER A 91 -17.05 3.10 40.85
C SER A 91 -15.94 4.11 40.49
N ASP A 92 -16.33 5.21 39.81
CA ASP A 92 -15.91 6.63 39.87
C ASP A 92 -14.48 7.06 40.26
N ASN A 93 -13.83 7.87 39.40
CA ASN A 93 -13.72 9.34 39.57
C ASN A 93 -12.82 10.01 38.50
N ASP A 94 -13.30 11.17 38.05
CA ASP A 94 -12.71 12.10 37.07
C ASP A 94 -11.53 12.93 37.63
N ASN A 95 -10.57 13.28 36.76
CA ASN A 95 -10.16 14.67 36.47
C ASN A 95 -8.92 14.80 35.55
N ASP A 96 -9.06 15.71 34.58
CA ASP A 96 -8.12 16.67 33.97
C ASP A 96 -7.02 16.26 32.96
N GLU A 97 -7.36 16.61 31.71
CA GLU A 97 -6.61 17.28 30.62
C GLU A 97 -5.12 17.62 30.81
N ASP A 98 -4.24 17.05 29.97
CA ASP A 98 -3.53 17.78 28.90
C ASP A 98 -2.55 16.88 28.11
N ALA A 99 -2.61 17.01 26.78
CA ALA A 99 -1.59 16.70 25.77
C ALA A 99 -0.54 15.59 26.03
N VAL A 100 -0.85 14.34 25.68
CA VAL A 100 0.17 13.30 25.38
C VAL A 100 -0.26 12.50 24.16
N ASP A 101 0.70 12.28 23.27
CA ASP A 101 0.59 11.40 22.10
C ASP A 101 -0.17 10.10 22.44
N GLY A 102 -1.26 9.88 21.70
CA GLY A 102 -2.21 8.77 21.89
C GLY A 102 -1.67 7.40 21.48
N ASP A 103 -0.53 7.01 22.02
CA ASP A 103 0.05 5.65 21.95
C ASP A 103 0.04 4.95 23.33
N GLY A 104 -0.45 5.61 24.39
CA GLY A 104 -0.36 5.12 25.77
C GLY A 104 -1.54 4.32 26.32
N ASN A 105 -2.76 4.47 25.79
CA ASN A 105 -3.96 3.95 26.49
C ASN A 105 -4.46 2.55 26.07
N TYR A 106 -3.84 1.93 25.06
CA TYR A 106 -4.15 0.54 24.69
C TYR A 106 -3.22 -0.51 25.31
N ALA A 107 -2.13 -0.07 25.96
CA ALA A 107 -1.16 -0.99 26.56
C ALA A 107 -1.59 -1.53 27.94
N ARG A 108 -2.60 -0.93 28.59
CA ARG A 108 -2.91 -1.21 30.01
C ARG A 108 -4.05 -2.21 30.27
N ALA A 109 -4.69 -2.76 29.23
CA ALA A 109 -5.77 -3.74 29.38
C ALA A 109 -5.39 -5.19 28.95
N TYR A 110 -4.13 -5.46 28.63
CA TYR A 110 -3.66 -6.80 28.26
C TYR A 110 -2.65 -7.34 29.27
N ASN A 111 -3.10 -7.58 30.51
CA ASN A 111 -2.40 -8.53 31.38
C ASN A 111 -2.95 -9.93 31.11
N GLY A 112 -2.30 -10.65 30.20
CA GLY A 112 -2.62 -12.02 29.86
C GLY A 112 -1.47 -12.72 29.15
N ALA A 113 -0.75 -13.57 29.88
CA ALA A 113 0.29 -14.51 29.46
C ALA A 113 1.52 -13.90 28.74
N PHE A 114 2.60 -13.71 29.50
CA PHE A 114 3.97 -13.68 28.95
C PHE A 114 4.21 -14.97 28.15
N TYR A 115 4.41 -14.85 26.83
CA TYR A 115 5.06 -15.92 26.08
C TYR A 115 6.46 -16.09 26.65
N LYS A 116 6.77 -17.30 27.14
CA LYS A 116 8.16 -17.70 27.30
C LYS A 116 8.75 -17.71 25.88
N ALA A 117 9.59 -16.72 25.57
CA ALA A 117 10.23 -16.56 24.27
C ALA A 117 11.13 -17.74 23.85
N ASP A 118 11.31 -18.74 24.72
CA ASP A 118 12.26 -19.86 24.55
C ASP A 118 11.63 -21.17 24.03
N GLN A 119 10.32 -21.25 23.78
CA GLN A 119 9.72 -22.48 23.23
C GLN A 119 9.47 -22.37 21.71
N PRO A 120 9.93 -23.35 20.91
CA PRO A 120 9.64 -23.40 19.48
C PRO A 120 8.13 -23.45 19.24
N CYS A 121 7.60 -22.57 18.38
CA CYS A 121 6.20 -22.64 17.98
C CYS A 121 6.04 -23.69 16.87
N LYS A 122 4.92 -24.41 16.89
CA LYS A 122 4.57 -25.36 15.84
C LYS A 122 4.09 -24.59 14.61
N LEU A 123 4.59 -24.96 13.43
CA LEU A 123 4.25 -24.31 12.16
C LEU A 123 3.53 -25.27 11.20
N SER A 124 3.93 -26.54 11.21
CA SER A 124 3.28 -27.62 10.44
C SER A 124 2.89 -28.77 11.37
N ASN A 125 1.86 -29.54 11.02
CA ASN A 125 1.48 -30.76 11.74
C ASN A 125 1.70 -32.04 10.89
N LEU A 126 2.54 -31.97 9.86
CA LEU A 126 2.89 -33.10 9.01
C LEU A 126 3.54 -34.25 9.81
N PRO A 127 3.33 -35.51 9.37
CA PRO A 127 4.09 -36.63 9.86
C PRO A 127 5.56 -36.57 9.38
N THR A 128 6.32 -37.63 9.68
CA THR A 128 7.71 -37.77 9.25
C THR A 128 7.84 -37.82 7.73
N ASP A 129 9.02 -37.47 7.21
CA ASP A 129 9.24 -37.31 5.76
C ASP A 129 8.92 -38.60 4.97
N ASP A 130 9.22 -39.78 5.53
CA ASP A 130 8.90 -41.09 4.94
C ASP A 130 7.39 -41.34 4.74
N GLN A 131 6.52 -40.59 5.44
CA GLN A 131 5.07 -40.73 5.37
C GLN A 131 4.39 -39.67 4.50
N CYS A 132 4.94 -38.46 4.45
CA CYS A 132 4.32 -37.35 3.71
C CYS A 132 5.07 -36.91 2.46
N VAL A 133 6.37 -37.17 2.31
CA VAL A 133 7.14 -36.76 1.13
C VAL A 133 7.00 -37.79 0.03
N ILE A 134 6.42 -37.38 -1.10
CA ILE A 134 6.28 -38.20 -2.30
C ILE A 134 7.56 -38.10 -3.15
N SER A 135 8.08 -36.88 -3.30
CA SER A 135 9.32 -36.61 -4.04
C SER A 135 10.02 -35.39 -3.48
N ASP A 136 11.35 -35.43 -3.40
CA ASP A 136 12.21 -34.32 -2.99
C ASP A 136 13.31 -34.14 -4.04
N THR A 137 13.23 -33.07 -4.81
CA THR A 137 14.20 -32.70 -5.86
C THR A 137 14.70 -31.26 -5.69
N PRO A 138 15.86 -30.85 -6.23
CA PRO A 138 16.36 -29.47 -6.09
C PRO A 138 15.36 -28.38 -6.50
N ASP A 139 14.44 -28.67 -7.42
CA ASP A 139 13.48 -27.69 -7.93
C ASP A 139 12.05 -27.86 -7.40
N MET A 140 11.73 -28.97 -6.73
CA MET A 140 10.36 -29.29 -6.34
C MET A 140 10.29 -30.23 -5.14
N LEU A 141 9.35 -29.96 -4.23
CA LEU A 141 8.95 -30.86 -3.14
C LEU A 141 7.50 -31.28 -3.33
N SER A 142 7.24 -32.58 -3.47
CA SER A 142 5.88 -33.14 -3.54
C SER A 142 5.47 -33.73 -2.20
N LEU A 143 4.33 -33.30 -1.68
CA LEU A 143 3.79 -33.76 -0.39
C LEU A 143 2.42 -34.41 -0.56
N ARG A 144 2.18 -35.47 0.23
CA ARG A 144 0.86 -36.01 0.53
C ARG A 144 0.44 -35.52 1.91
N LEU A 145 -0.71 -34.86 1.98
CA LEU A 145 -1.32 -34.38 3.22
C LEU A 145 -2.62 -35.15 3.46
N GLN A 146 -2.82 -35.69 4.66
CA GLN A 146 -4.09 -36.23 5.12
C GLN A 146 -5.06 -35.12 5.55
N ALA A 147 -6.35 -35.44 5.67
CA ALA A 147 -7.35 -34.46 6.07
C ALA A 147 -7.01 -33.84 7.45
N GLY A 148 -6.92 -32.51 7.50
CA GLY A 148 -6.55 -31.76 8.71
C GLY A 148 -5.04 -31.54 8.87
N GLU A 149 -4.20 -32.15 8.03
CA GLU A 149 -2.78 -31.89 8.01
C GLU A 149 -2.45 -30.53 7.36
N THR A 150 -1.38 -29.92 7.85
CA THR A 150 -0.95 -28.56 7.57
C THR A 150 0.55 -28.50 7.29
N ALA A 151 0.92 -27.74 6.26
CA ALA A 151 2.30 -27.48 5.87
C ALA A 151 2.53 -25.96 5.72
N ALA A 152 3.54 -25.44 6.41
CA ALA A 152 3.96 -24.05 6.36
C ALA A 152 5.36 -23.93 5.76
N PHE A 153 5.52 -22.95 4.87
CA PHE A 153 6.75 -22.73 4.13
C PHE A 153 7.22 -21.30 4.30
N VAL A 154 8.53 -21.12 4.35
CA VAL A 154 9.17 -19.79 4.20
C VAL A 154 9.75 -19.69 2.80
N GLY A 155 9.56 -18.55 2.12
CA GLY A 155 10.11 -18.30 0.80
C GLY A 155 9.07 -17.94 -0.26
N GLU A 156 9.47 -18.07 -1.53
CA GLU A 156 8.63 -17.82 -2.69
C GLU A 156 8.54 -19.10 -3.53
N TYR A 157 7.32 -19.55 -3.83
CA TYR A 157 7.11 -20.81 -4.53
C TYR A 157 5.82 -20.80 -5.34
N ASP A 158 5.74 -21.70 -6.32
CA ASP A 158 4.51 -21.99 -7.04
C ASP A 158 3.88 -23.26 -6.47
N LEU A 159 2.62 -23.18 -6.04
CA LEU A 159 1.83 -24.29 -5.51
C LEU A 159 0.97 -24.89 -6.62
N ARG A 160 1.09 -26.21 -6.84
CA ARG A 160 0.21 -27.00 -7.72
C ARG A 160 -0.49 -28.09 -6.93
N ILE A 161 -1.76 -28.32 -7.23
CA ILE A 161 -2.55 -29.38 -6.59
C ILE A 161 -2.68 -30.53 -7.59
N ASN A 162 -2.14 -31.70 -7.24
CA ASN A 162 -2.15 -32.88 -8.09
C ASN A 162 -3.40 -33.72 -7.85
N SER A 163 -3.80 -33.88 -6.58
CA SER A 163 -4.99 -34.63 -6.18
C SER A 163 -5.67 -34.00 -4.97
N GLY A 164 -6.99 -34.19 -4.85
CA GLY A 164 -7.79 -33.61 -3.77
C GLY A 164 -7.91 -32.08 -3.86
N TYR A 165 -7.98 -31.44 -2.70
CA TYR A 165 -7.98 -29.98 -2.58
C TYR A 165 -7.35 -29.53 -1.26
N VAL A 166 -6.81 -28.31 -1.26
CA VAL A 166 -6.21 -27.68 -0.08
C VAL A 166 -6.79 -26.29 0.15
N MET A 167 -6.61 -25.78 1.37
CA MET A 167 -6.95 -24.42 1.75
C MET A 167 -5.69 -23.63 2.12
N ILE A 168 -5.56 -22.40 1.61
CA ILE A 168 -4.46 -21.46 1.92
C ILE A 168 -4.99 -20.02 1.86
N TYR A 169 -4.79 -19.21 2.90
CA TYR A 169 -5.38 -17.85 2.99
C TYR A 169 -6.89 -17.80 2.66
N GLY A 170 -7.66 -18.82 3.05
CA GLY A 170 -9.08 -18.97 2.69
C GLY A 170 -9.37 -19.41 1.24
N ALA A 171 -8.38 -19.43 0.36
CA ALA A 171 -8.53 -19.97 -0.99
C ALA A 171 -8.66 -21.49 -0.95
N VAL A 172 -9.67 -22.05 -1.62
CA VAL A 172 -9.86 -23.49 -1.83
C VAL A 172 -9.28 -23.88 -3.18
N LEU A 173 -8.05 -24.40 -3.18
CA LEU A 173 -7.34 -24.78 -4.39
C LEU A 173 -7.56 -26.27 -4.68
N ARG A 174 -8.12 -26.57 -5.86
CA ARG A 174 -8.47 -27.93 -6.30
C ARG A 174 -7.44 -28.47 -7.28
N SER A 175 -7.40 -29.79 -7.41
CA SER A 175 -6.55 -30.47 -8.40
C SER A 175 -6.70 -29.87 -9.80
N GLY A 176 -5.57 -29.62 -10.46
CA GLY A 176 -5.53 -29.08 -11.80
C GLY A 176 -4.13 -28.63 -12.23
N PRO A 177 -3.95 -28.29 -13.51
CA PRO A 177 -2.65 -27.91 -14.07
C PRO A 177 -2.20 -26.50 -13.65
N LYS A 178 -3.08 -25.71 -13.04
CA LYS A 178 -2.82 -24.33 -12.66
C LYS A 178 -1.86 -24.27 -11.47
N THR A 179 -0.85 -23.42 -11.57
CA THR A 179 0.03 -23.06 -10.46
C THR A 179 -0.43 -21.76 -9.80
N HIS A 180 -0.14 -21.65 -8.51
CA HIS A 180 -0.48 -20.49 -7.68
C HIS A 180 0.78 -19.96 -7.01
N ARG A 181 1.22 -18.75 -7.38
CA ARG A 181 2.35 -18.08 -6.73
C ARG A 181 2.01 -17.75 -5.28
N VAL A 182 2.84 -18.21 -4.35
CA VAL A 182 2.73 -17.92 -2.92
C VAL A 182 3.98 -17.16 -2.46
N PHE A 183 3.76 -16.06 -1.77
CA PHE A 183 4.81 -15.30 -1.09
C PHE A 183 4.68 -15.49 0.42
N ALA A 184 5.64 -16.17 1.02
CA ALA A 184 5.66 -16.49 2.44
C ALA A 184 6.90 -15.90 3.15
N PRO A 185 7.00 -14.56 3.27
CA PRO A 185 8.09 -13.91 3.99
C PRO A 185 7.86 -13.90 5.50
N THR A 186 8.93 -13.90 6.29
CA THR A 186 8.88 -13.84 7.76
C THR A 186 8.53 -12.45 8.33
N SER A 187 8.13 -11.50 7.48
CA SER A 187 7.55 -10.22 7.94
C SER A 187 6.10 -10.37 8.40
N HIS A 188 5.43 -11.44 7.95
CA HIS A 188 4.05 -11.77 8.27
C HIS A 188 3.97 -13.22 8.74
N ALA A 189 2.83 -13.61 9.31
CA ALA A 189 2.55 -15.01 9.57
C ALA A 189 2.57 -15.81 8.26
N LEU A 190 3.23 -16.97 8.26
CA LEU A 190 3.42 -17.78 7.08
C LEU A 190 2.10 -18.40 6.64
N PRO A 191 1.71 -18.32 5.35
CA PRO A 191 0.57 -19.06 4.85
C PRO A 191 0.70 -20.57 5.12
N THR A 192 -0.37 -21.13 5.66
CA THR A 192 -0.47 -22.56 5.97
C THR A 192 -1.31 -23.25 4.90
N ILE A 193 -0.75 -24.25 4.24
CA ILE A 193 -1.47 -25.15 3.31
C ILE A 193 -2.14 -26.22 4.14
N THR A 194 -3.47 -26.36 4.05
CA THR A 194 -4.23 -27.36 4.81
C THR A 194 -5.02 -28.26 3.89
N ALA A 195 -4.84 -29.58 3.98
CA ALA A 195 -5.73 -30.52 3.29
C ALA A 195 -7.08 -30.59 4.01
N LYS A 196 -8.17 -30.47 3.26
CA LYS A 196 -9.54 -30.47 3.79
C LYS A 196 -10.37 -31.53 3.07
N GLY A 197 -11.31 -32.15 3.79
CA GLY A 197 -12.27 -33.13 3.24
C GLY A 197 -11.71 -34.48 2.82
N GLY A 198 -10.39 -34.64 2.71
CA GLY A 198 -9.72 -35.88 2.35
C GLY A 198 -8.21 -35.69 2.16
N PRO A 199 -7.48 -36.73 1.73
CA PRO A 199 -6.08 -36.59 1.36
C PRO A 199 -5.91 -35.69 0.13
N ALA A 200 -4.82 -34.94 0.10
CA ALA A 200 -4.42 -34.10 -1.02
C ALA A 200 -2.95 -34.32 -1.34
N GLU A 201 -2.61 -34.23 -2.62
CA GLU A 201 -1.22 -34.27 -3.09
C GLU A 201 -0.88 -32.95 -3.74
N VAL A 202 0.23 -32.35 -3.33
CA VAL A 202 0.63 -31.00 -3.75
C VAL A 202 2.10 -30.98 -4.16
N ASP A 203 2.41 -30.15 -5.16
CA ASP A 203 3.78 -29.81 -5.51
C ASP A 203 4.08 -28.38 -5.08
N ILE A 204 5.21 -28.22 -4.40
CA ILE A 204 5.82 -26.95 -4.05
C ILE A 204 7.01 -26.76 -4.98
N ILE A 205 6.88 -25.84 -5.93
CA ILE A 205 7.80 -25.67 -7.05
C ILE A 205 8.67 -24.43 -6.79
N SER A 206 9.98 -24.61 -6.90
CA SER A 206 10.98 -23.55 -6.74
C SER A 206 10.83 -22.52 -7.86
N THR A 207 11.07 -21.25 -7.53
CA THR A 207 10.89 -20.14 -8.45
C THR A 207 12.06 -19.17 -8.35
N ILE A 208 12.25 -18.36 -9.40
CA ILE A 208 13.18 -17.22 -9.32
C ILE A 208 12.54 -16.17 -8.39
N PRO A 209 13.21 -15.77 -7.29
CA PRO A 209 12.65 -14.81 -6.34
C PRO A 209 12.37 -13.45 -7.01
N LEU A 210 11.11 -13.03 -7.05
CA LEU A 210 10.70 -11.79 -7.74
C LEU A 210 11.01 -10.53 -6.93
N LEU A 211 10.94 -10.60 -5.60
CA LEU A 211 11.27 -9.48 -4.70
C LEU A 211 12.71 -9.49 -4.19
N GLY A 212 13.48 -10.54 -4.52
CA GLY A 212 14.91 -10.61 -4.24
C GLY A 212 15.71 -9.35 -4.62
N PRO A 213 15.47 -8.74 -5.80
CA PRO A 213 16.11 -7.49 -6.23
C PRO A 213 16.08 -6.35 -5.22
N LEU A 214 15.01 -6.24 -4.42
CA LEU A 214 14.83 -5.13 -3.48
C LEU A 214 15.80 -5.19 -2.28
N SER A 215 16.38 -6.36 -1.99
CA SER A 215 17.44 -6.49 -0.99
C SER A 215 18.72 -5.75 -1.34
N ASN A 216 18.94 -5.43 -2.61
CA ASN A 216 20.08 -4.63 -3.07
C ASN A 216 19.90 -3.14 -2.77
N VAL A 217 18.67 -2.64 -2.73
CA VAL A 217 18.41 -1.20 -2.52
C VAL A 217 18.05 -0.86 -1.08
N SER A 218 17.70 -1.84 -0.23
CA SER A 218 17.42 -1.57 1.18
C SER A 218 17.56 -2.80 2.09
N PRO A 219 18.13 -2.63 3.30
CA PRO A 219 18.24 -3.70 4.29
C PRO A 219 16.89 -4.18 4.82
N LEU A 220 15.81 -3.41 4.65
CA LEU A 220 14.46 -3.81 5.07
C LEU A 220 14.00 -5.10 4.39
N TRP A 221 14.51 -5.36 3.19
CA TRP A 221 14.24 -6.56 2.37
C TRP A 221 15.16 -7.75 2.67
N THR A 222 16.15 -7.58 3.56
CA THR A 222 17.04 -8.67 3.97
C THR A 222 16.41 -9.51 5.07
N LYS A 223 16.83 -10.79 5.15
CA LYS A 223 16.37 -11.75 6.17
C LYS A 223 14.83 -11.95 6.19
N LEU A 224 14.18 -11.83 5.04
CA LEU A 224 12.73 -12.06 4.89
C LEU A 224 12.40 -13.45 4.35
N TRP A 225 13.20 -13.93 3.39
CA TRP A 225 12.92 -15.14 2.62
C TRP A 225 13.68 -16.34 3.20
N HIS A 226 13.60 -17.49 2.52
CA HIS A 226 14.51 -18.59 2.78
C HIS A 226 15.94 -18.13 2.46
N ALA A 227 16.86 -18.36 3.39
CA ALA A 227 18.28 -18.12 3.19
C ALA A 227 19.04 -19.25 3.89
N GLN A 228 19.98 -19.86 3.16
CA GLN A 228 20.87 -20.86 3.74
C GLN A 228 21.91 -20.18 4.64
N THR A 229 22.36 -20.86 5.70
CA THR A 229 23.44 -20.32 6.53
C THR A 229 24.77 -20.40 5.78
N SER A 230 25.73 -19.55 6.13
CA SER A 230 27.06 -19.53 5.50
C SER A 230 27.87 -20.83 5.69
N LYS A 231 27.43 -21.73 6.58
CA LYS A 231 27.99 -23.08 6.74
C LYS A 231 27.45 -24.07 5.71
N ASP A 232 26.18 -23.93 5.32
CA ASP A 232 25.50 -24.80 4.36
C ASP A 232 25.90 -24.46 2.90
N ALA A 233 26.11 -23.17 2.63
CA ALA A 233 26.55 -22.66 1.33
C ALA A 233 27.96 -23.12 0.91
N LYS A 234 28.77 -23.64 1.85
CA LYS A 234 30.10 -24.21 1.55
C LYS A 234 30.07 -25.70 1.23
N GLN A 235 28.91 -26.37 1.36
CA GLN A 235 28.79 -27.82 1.18
C GLN A 235 27.86 -28.23 0.03
N THR A 236 27.14 -27.30 -0.61
CA THR A 236 26.23 -27.61 -1.72
C THR A 236 26.48 -26.63 -2.88
N GLU A 237 27.14 -27.12 -3.94
CA GLU A 237 27.18 -26.45 -5.25
C GLU A 237 25.84 -26.61 -6.02
N ASP A 238 24.89 -27.39 -5.48
CA ASP A 238 23.59 -27.64 -6.08
C ASP A 238 22.52 -26.64 -5.60
N SER A 239 21.90 -25.99 -6.59
CA SER A 239 20.67 -25.17 -6.57
C SER A 239 19.87 -25.24 -5.25
N SER A 240 19.94 -24.18 -4.45
CA SER A 240 19.05 -24.04 -3.29
C SER A 240 17.66 -23.63 -3.73
N ARG A 241 16.64 -24.37 -3.26
CA ARG A 241 15.22 -24.02 -3.46
C ARG A 241 14.96 -22.59 -2.99
N SER A 242 14.02 -21.90 -3.64
CA SER A 242 13.53 -20.58 -3.21
C SER A 242 12.66 -20.62 -1.95
N PHE A 243 12.48 -21.80 -1.35
CA PHE A 243 11.63 -22.04 -0.19
C PHE A 243 12.17 -23.14 0.72
N ALA A 244 11.67 -23.20 1.96
CA ALA A 244 11.87 -24.32 2.87
C ALA A 244 10.60 -24.64 3.67
N LEU A 245 10.36 -25.93 3.88
CA LEU A 245 9.33 -26.43 4.80
C LEU A 245 9.77 -26.17 6.24
N LEU A 246 8.89 -25.59 7.06
CA LEU A 246 9.13 -25.40 8.49
C LEU A 246 8.10 -26.19 9.30
N ARG A 247 8.54 -27.14 10.12
CA ARG A 247 7.69 -27.86 11.09
C ARG A 247 7.56 -27.07 12.39
N THR A 248 8.65 -26.45 12.83
CA THR A 248 8.69 -25.56 14.00
C THR A 248 9.46 -24.28 13.70
N SER A 249 9.30 -23.23 14.52
CA SER A 249 10.11 -22.01 14.37
C SER A 249 11.61 -22.25 14.53
N SER A 250 12.03 -23.34 15.19
CA SER A 250 13.44 -23.70 15.29
C SER A 250 14.03 -24.18 13.98
N ASP A 251 13.21 -24.57 13.00
CA ASP A 251 13.69 -25.02 11.69
C ASP A 251 14.14 -23.85 10.83
N ASP A 252 13.77 -22.62 11.21
CA ASP A 252 14.23 -21.42 10.51
C ASP A 252 15.76 -21.28 10.62
N PRO A 253 16.51 -21.29 9.51
CA PRO A 253 17.98 -21.22 9.55
C PRO A 253 18.50 -19.92 10.18
N LEU A 254 17.70 -18.86 10.11
CA LEU A 254 18.01 -17.54 10.66
C LEU A 254 17.49 -17.34 12.09
N LYS A 255 16.85 -18.37 12.69
CA LYS A 255 16.28 -18.36 14.05
C LYS A 255 15.39 -17.14 14.32
N ARG A 256 14.61 -16.74 13.32
CA ARG A 256 13.67 -15.61 13.40
C ARG A 256 12.43 -16.00 14.19
N ALA A 257 11.73 -15.00 14.73
CA ALA A 257 10.38 -15.17 15.26
C ALA A 257 9.40 -15.38 14.10
N VAL A 258 9.22 -16.64 13.71
CA VAL A 258 8.30 -17.06 12.65
C VAL A 258 7.03 -17.64 13.27
N THR A 259 5.88 -17.34 12.70
CA THR A 259 4.59 -17.90 13.13
C THR A 259 3.80 -18.37 11.91
N ALA A 260 2.95 -19.38 12.09
CA ALA A 260 2.04 -19.84 11.05
C ALA A 260 0.78 -18.97 11.08
N LEU A 261 0.15 -18.80 9.92
CA LEU A 261 -1.15 -18.17 9.83
C LEU A 261 -2.20 -19.17 10.31
N GLU A 262 -2.69 -18.93 11.53
CA GLU A 262 -3.74 -19.72 12.14
C GLU A 262 -5.07 -18.95 12.09
N VAL A 263 -6.14 -19.66 11.76
CA VAL A 263 -7.51 -19.16 11.89
C VAL A 263 -8.20 -20.03 12.92
N GLU A 264 -8.41 -19.43 14.10
CA GLU A 264 -9.11 -20.07 15.20
C GLU A 264 -10.55 -20.43 14.84
N GLN A 265 -11.10 -21.40 15.57
CA GLN A 265 -12.41 -21.96 15.30
C GLN A 265 -13.52 -20.90 15.31
N ASP A 266 -13.52 -19.98 16.28
CA ASP A 266 -14.54 -18.94 16.40
C ASP A 266 -14.50 -17.96 15.20
N CYS A 267 -13.31 -17.59 14.76
CA CYS A 267 -13.14 -16.83 13.53
C CYS A 267 -13.70 -17.61 12.32
N GLN A 268 -13.37 -18.89 12.22
CA GLN A 268 -13.84 -19.72 11.11
C GLN A 268 -15.37 -19.82 11.10
N VAL A 269 -16.01 -19.94 12.27
CA VAL A 269 -17.48 -19.92 12.40
C VAL A 269 -18.05 -18.61 11.90
N THR A 270 -17.49 -17.47 12.32
CA THR A 270 -17.93 -16.15 11.85
C THR A 270 -17.76 -15.99 10.34
N LEU A 271 -16.62 -16.39 9.79
CA LEU A 271 -16.38 -16.38 8.35
C LEU A 271 -17.36 -17.28 7.59
N ASN A 272 -17.62 -18.49 8.10
CA ASN A 272 -18.61 -19.39 7.49
C ASN A 272 -20.01 -18.79 7.50
N ARG A 273 -20.39 -18.02 8.54
CA ARG A 273 -21.64 -17.26 8.55
C ARG A 273 -21.65 -16.21 7.44
N VAL A 274 -20.60 -15.40 7.30
CA VAL A 274 -20.48 -14.43 6.20
C VAL A 274 -20.70 -15.12 4.85
N LEU A 275 -19.97 -16.22 4.62
CA LEU A 275 -19.91 -16.93 3.35
C LEU A 275 -21.16 -17.80 3.03
N SER A 276 -21.97 -18.15 4.03
CA SER A 276 -23.14 -19.04 3.84
C SER A 276 -24.39 -18.34 3.28
N ARG A 277 -24.36 -17.01 3.14
CA ARG A 277 -25.52 -16.26 2.64
C ARG A 277 -25.80 -16.63 1.19
N GLN A 278 -26.96 -17.21 0.94
CA GLN A 278 -27.40 -17.46 -0.43
C GLN A 278 -27.62 -16.11 -1.12
N THR A 279 -26.92 -15.86 -2.22
CA THR A 279 -26.92 -14.63 -3.01
C THR A 279 -28.22 -14.43 -3.80
N ALA A 280 -29.34 -15.01 -3.35
CA ALA A 280 -30.46 -15.34 -4.22
C ALA A 280 -31.35 -14.14 -4.61
N THR A 281 -31.29 -12.96 -3.96
CA THR A 281 -32.32 -11.92 -4.20
C THR A 281 -31.92 -10.44 -4.01
N HIS A 282 -30.65 -10.04 -3.88
CA HIS A 282 -30.27 -8.61 -3.73
C HIS A 282 -28.90 -8.31 -4.36
N PRO A 283 -28.52 -7.03 -4.60
CA PRO A 283 -27.23 -6.69 -5.21
C PRO A 283 -26.09 -7.37 -4.44
N SER A 284 -25.04 -7.73 -5.18
CA SER A 284 -23.76 -8.26 -4.74
C SER A 284 -23.45 -8.09 -3.23
N SER A 285 -23.07 -9.15 -2.52
CA SER A 285 -22.69 -9.07 -1.10
C SER A 285 -21.72 -7.91 -0.84
N VAL A 286 -22.12 -6.96 0.02
CA VAL A 286 -21.31 -5.79 0.41
C VAL A 286 -20.92 -5.96 1.87
N ILE A 287 -19.65 -6.29 2.09
CA ILE A 287 -19.13 -6.73 3.38
C ILE A 287 -18.14 -5.72 3.91
N MET A 288 -18.43 -5.12 5.06
CA MET A 288 -17.54 -4.20 5.75
C MET A 288 -16.72 -4.93 6.82
N VAL A 289 -15.41 -4.69 6.85
CA VAL A 289 -14.51 -5.20 7.89
C VAL A 289 -13.88 -4.03 8.63
N SER A 290 -14.17 -3.91 9.93
CA SER A 290 -13.70 -2.80 10.79
C SER A 290 -13.16 -3.30 12.12
N GLY A 291 -12.38 -2.47 12.82
CA GLY A 291 -11.75 -2.80 14.09
C GLY A 291 -10.37 -2.16 14.31
N PRO A 292 -9.80 -2.28 15.52
CA PRO A 292 -8.57 -1.57 15.91
C PRO A 292 -7.34 -1.86 15.02
N LYS A 293 -6.31 -1.02 15.14
CA LYS A 293 -5.03 -1.24 14.47
C LYS A 293 -4.42 -2.59 14.86
N GLY A 294 -3.98 -3.35 13.85
CA GLY A 294 -3.34 -4.66 14.02
C GLY A 294 -4.28 -5.80 14.44
N SER A 295 -5.61 -5.64 14.38
CA SER A 295 -6.56 -6.72 14.73
C SER A 295 -6.68 -7.84 13.69
N GLY A 296 -6.10 -7.67 12.49
CA GLY A 296 -6.15 -8.67 11.41
C GLY A 296 -7.18 -8.40 10.31
N LYS A 297 -7.71 -7.17 10.20
CA LYS A 297 -8.70 -6.77 9.17
C LYS A 297 -8.32 -7.17 7.75
N SER A 298 -7.16 -6.75 7.26
CA SER A 298 -6.69 -7.07 5.90
C SER A 298 -6.58 -8.58 5.66
N THR A 299 -6.18 -9.35 6.69
CA THR A 299 -6.15 -10.82 6.63
C THR A 299 -7.55 -11.41 6.45
N ILE A 300 -8.55 -10.88 7.16
CA ILE A 300 -9.96 -11.30 7.02
C ILE A 300 -10.52 -10.92 5.66
N CYS A 301 -10.24 -9.71 5.18
CA CYS A 301 -10.62 -9.28 3.83
C CYS A 301 -10.05 -10.22 2.76
N LYS A 302 -8.74 -10.57 2.85
CA LYS A 302 -8.11 -11.56 1.97
C LYS A 302 -8.80 -12.91 2.05
N TRP A 303 -9.07 -13.39 3.25
CA TRP A 303 -9.72 -14.68 3.46
C TRP A 303 -11.07 -14.76 2.75
N ILE A 304 -11.90 -13.72 2.93
CA ILE A 304 -13.24 -13.63 2.32
C ILE A 304 -13.12 -13.59 0.79
N ILE A 305 -12.29 -12.70 0.23
CA ILE A 305 -12.10 -12.59 -1.22
C ILE A 305 -11.55 -13.87 -1.83
N ASN A 306 -10.54 -14.47 -1.20
CA ASN A 306 -9.95 -15.71 -1.69
C ASN A 306 -10.97 -16.84 -1.69
N THR A 307 -11.84 -16.89 -0.68
CA THR A 307 -12.91 -17.89 -0.63
C THR A 307 -13.92 -17.69 -1.76
N PHE A 308 -14.35 -16.46 -2.03
CA PHE A 308 -15.28 -16.18 -3.14
C PHE A 308 -14.67 -16.51 -4.50
N LEU A 309 -13.40 -16.14 -4.72
CA LEU A 309 -12.69 -16.40 -5.98
C LEU A 309 -12.43 -17.90 -6.24
N THR A 310 -12.57 -18.75 -5.21
CA THR A 310 -12.28 -20.18 -5.29
C THR A 310 -13.45 -21.07 -4.87
N ALA A 311 -14.64 -20.47 -4.70
CA ALA A 311 -15.86 -21.21 -4.42
C ALA A 311 -16.13 -22.25 -5.54
N SER A 312 -16.83 -23.34 -5.23
CA SER A 312 -17.08 -24.41 -6.21
C SER A 312 -17.82 -23.94 -7.48
N LYS A 313 -18.58 -22.84 -7.39
CA LYS A 313 -19.29 -22.22 -8.51
C LYS A 313 -18.49 -21.09 -9.19
N ALA A 314 -17.29 -20.77 -8.70
CA ALA A 314 -16.45 -19.75 -9.30
C ALA A 314 -15.94 -20.23 -10.67
N THR A 315 -15.84 -19.30 -11.60
CA THR A 315 -15.38 -19.52 -12.97
C THR A 315 -14.18 -18.61 -13.27
N CYS A 316 -13.57 -18.74 -14.44
CA CYS A 316 -12.46 -17.87 -14.84
C CYS A 316 -12.85 -16.38 -14.98
N SER A 317 -14.15 -16.06 -15.05
CA SER A 317 -14.66 -14.68 -15.09
C SER A 317 -15.08 -14.15 -13.72
N THR A 318 -15.06 -14.98 -12.67
CA THR A 318 -15.42 -14.55 -11.31
C THR A 318 -14.50 -13.41 -10.87
N SER A 319 -15.13 -12.33 -10.45
CA SER A 319 -14.47 -11.13 -9.96
C SER A 319 -15.03 -10.77 -8.59
N CYS A 320 -14.16 -10.29 -7.72
CA CYS A 320 -14.54 -9.64 -6.47
C CYS A 320 -13.97 -8.21 -6.48
N PHE A 321 -14.56 -7.32 -5.70
CA PHE A 321 -14.08 -5.95 -5.57
C PHE A 321 -13.55 -5.72 -4.16
N TRP A 322 -12.37 -5.10 -4.09
CA TRP A 322 -11.74 -4.64 -2.86
C TRP A 322 -11.84 -3.12 -2.82
N LEU A 323 -12.54 -2.58 -1.83
CA LEU A 323 -12.57 -1.16 -1.53
C LEU A 323 -11.67 -0.88 -0.33
N ASP A 324 -10.54 -0.24 -0.57
CA ASP A 324 -9.57 0.10 0.46
C ASP A 324 -9.80 1.50 1.00
N LEU A 325 -10.18 1.57 2.27
CA LEU A 325 -10.41 2.79 3.04
C LEU A 325 -9.38 2.92 4.18
N ASP A 326 -8.24 2.22 4.10
CA ASP A 326 -7.08 2.39 5.01
C ASP A 326 -5.91 3.07 4.26
N PRO A 327 -5.76 4.40 4.35
CA PRO A 327 -4.64 5.09 3.71
C PRO A 327 -3.30 4.80 4.38
N GLY A 328 -3.29 4.21 5.58
CA GLY A 328 -2.07 3.88 6.32
C GLY A 328 -1.40 2.62 5.79
N GLN A 329 -2.16 1.53 5.67
CA GLN A 329 -1.66 0.24 5.16
C GLN A 329 -2.62 -0.33 4.11
N PRO A 330 -2.72 0.31 2.93
CA PRO A 330 -3.55 -0.20 1.84
C PRO A 330 -3.03 -1.56 1.36
N GLU A 331 -3.88 -2.31 0.67
CA GLU A 331 -3.56 -3.63 0.13
C GLU A 331 -2.87 -3.55 -1.24
N PHE A 332 -3.40 -2.71 -2.13
CA PHE A 332 -2.96 -2.66 -3.52
C PHE A 332 -2.22 -1.37 -3.91
N SER A 333 -2.52 -0.26 -3.26
CA SER A 333 -1.93 1.05 -3.57
C SER A 333 -0.72 1.35 -2.67
N ALA A 334 0.05 2.38 -2.98
CA ALA A 334 1.04 2.90 -2.04
C ALA A 334 0.36 3.63 -0.86
N PRO A 335 1.02 3.77 0.31
CA PRO A 335 0.48 4.52 1.44
C PRO A 335 0.03 5.95 1.06
N GLY A 336 -1.06 6.41 1.68
CA GLY A 336 -1.70 7.70 1.43
C GLY A 336 -2.78 7.70 0.34
N GLN A 337 -3.15 6.51 -0.15
CA GLN A 337 -4.16 6.31 -1.19
C GLN A 337 -5.33 5.47 -0.69
N MET A 338 -6.50 5.69 -1.29
CA MET A 338 -7.68 4.84 -1.23
C MET A 338 -7.99 4.34 -2.63
N SER A 339 -8.53 3.13 -2.76
CA SER A 339 -8.78 2.57 -4.10
C SER A 339 -9.90 1.55 -4.13
N LEU A 340 -10.55 1.47 -5.27
CA LEU A 340 -11.41 0.35 -5.67
C LEU A 340 -10.65 -0.51 -6.68
N VAL A 341 -10.43 -1.77 -6.33
CA VAL A 341 -9.66 -2.72 -7.14
C VAL A 341 -10.52 -3.94 -7.45
N GLN A 342 -10.58 -4.30 -8.73
CA GLN A 342 -11.13 -5.57 -9.17
C GLN A 342 -10.08 -6.68 -8.99
N VAL A 343 -10.45 -7.74 -8.28
CA VAL A 343 -9.60 -8.90 -7.99
C VAL A 343 -10.17 -10.13 -8.69
N ARG A 344 -9.31 -10.86 -9.42
CA ARG A 344 -9.66 -12.06 -10.21
C ARG A 344 -8.82 -13.28 -9.86
N SER A 345 -7.87 -13.15 -8.95
CA SER A 345 -6.99 -14.24 -8.53
C SER A 345 -6.72 -14.16 -7.03
N PRO A 346 -6.57 -15.32 -6.35
CA PRO A 346 -6.31 -15.33 -4.91
C PRO A 346 -5.06 -14.54 -4.52
N LEU A 347 -5.17 -13.79 -3.44
CA LEU A 347 -4.10 -13.00 -2.83
C LEU A 347 -3.35 -13.88 -1.83
N LEU A 348 -2.19 -14.40 -2.24
CA LEU A 348 -1.39 -15.36 -1.47
C LEU A 348 -0.06 -14.75 -1.02
N GLY A 349 -0.12 -13.56 -0.41
CA GLY A 349 1.06 -12.87 0.10
C GLY A 349 0.73 -11.52 0.75
N PRO A 350 1.74 -10.84 1.33
CA PRO A 350 1.62 -9.47 1.83
C PRO A 350 1.29 -8.43 0.75
N ASN A 351 0.78 -7.27 1.16
CA ASN A 351 0.37 -6.16 0.27
C ASN A 351 1.48 -5.69 -0.70
N TYR A 352 2.73 -5.66 -0.25
CA TYR A 352 3.86 -5.26 -1.08
C TYR A 352 4.22 -6.28 -2.18
N THR A 353 3.54 -7.42 -2.30
CA THR A 353 3.79 -8.43 -3.34
C THR A 353 2.94 -8.24 -4.60
N HIS A 354 1.98 -7.32 -4.57
CA HIS A 354 1.06 -7.07 -5.68
C HIS A 354 0.63 -5.60 -5.77
N PRO A 355 1.60 -4.65 -5.83
CA PRO A 355 1.25 -3.25 -6.03
C PRO A 355 0.51 -3.08 -7.36
N SER A 356 -0.62 -2.38 -7.32
CA SER A 356 -1.51 -2.15 -8.47
C SER A 356 -1.08 -0.99 -9.38
N GLY A 357 0.21 -0.65 -9.37
CA GLY A 357 0.78 0.38 -10.26
C GLY A 357 0.68 0.05 -11.75
N HIS A 358 0.33 -1.18 -12.08
CA HIS A 358 0.11 -1.66 -13.43
C HIS A 358 -1.12 -2.55 -13.53
N VAL A 359 -1.72 -2.60 -14.72
CA VAL A 359 -2.81 -3.53 -15.03
C VAL A 359 -2.25 -4.96 -15.14
N SER A 360 -2.82 -5.89 -14.36
CA SER A 360 -2.53 -7.32 -14.43
C SER A 360 -3.80 -8.11 -14.72
N SER A 361 -3.65 -9.35 -15.20
CA SER A 361 -4.76 -10.31 -15.28
C SER A 361 -5.32 -10.68 -13.91
N ALA A 362 -4.50 -10.59 -12.86
CA ALA A 362 -4.88 -10.94 -11.49
C ALA A 362 -5.71 -9.85 -10.80
N HIS A 363 -5.37 -8.58 -11.02
CA HIS A 363 -6.05 -7.43 -10.41
C HIS A 363 -5.95 -6.18 -11.27
N ARG A 364 -6.96 -5.30 -11.16
CA ARG A 364 -7.04 -4.04 -11.90
C ARG A 364 -7.65 -2.94 -11.02
N THR A 365 -6.94 -1.82 -10.87
CA THR A 365 -7.50 -0.62 -10.24
C THR A 365 -8.58 -0.01 -11.12
N ILE A 366 -9.76 0.20 -10.54
CA ILE A 366 -10.91 0.80 -11.21
C ILE A 366 -10.91 2.32 -11.00
N ARG A 367 -10.70 2.75 -9.75
CA ARG A 367 -10.62 4.16 -9.36
C ARG A 367 -9.80 4.29 -8.09
N SER A 368 -9.10 5.41 -7.93
CA SER A 368 -8.29 5.70 -6.74
C SER A 368 -8.32 7.18 -6.42
N HIS A 369 -8.18 7.50 -5.14
CA HIS A 369 -8.06 8.85 -4.61
C HIS A 369 -6.90 8.93 -3.65
N THR A 370 -6.32 10.13 -3.53
CA THR A 370 -5.32 10.40 -2.50
C THR A 370 -5.93 11.15 -1.32
N ILE A 371 -5.59 10.69 -0.12
CA ILE A 371 -5.76 11.47 1.12
C ILE A 371 -4.49 12.28 1.40
N ALA A 372 -3.40 11.96 0.70
CA ALA A 372 -2.09 12.56 0.86
C ALA A 372 -1.59 12.55 2.32
N ALA A 373 -2.05 11.58 3.13
CA ALA A 373 -1.67 11.35 4.50
C ALA A 373 -1.92 9.88 4.85
N ASN A 374 -1.23 9.35 5.87
CA ASN A 374 -1.36 7.96 6.30
C ASN A 374 -2.54 7.72 7.27
N SER A 375 -3.42 8.71 7.43
CA SER A 375 -4.58 8.69 8.33
C SER A 375 -5.64 9.64 7.80
N PRO A 376 -6.94 9.30 7.93
CA PRO A 376 -8.03 10.20 7.55
C PRO A 376 -8.23 11.38 8.53
N ARG A 377 -7.52 11.39 9.67
CA ARG A 377 -7.73 12.34 10.78
C ARG A 377 -7.69 13.81 10.38
N ASP A 378 -6.83 14.16 9.42
CA ASP A 378 -6.60 15.56 9.03
C ASP A 378 -7.74 16.15 8.20
N ASP A 379 -8.45 15.31 7.42
CA ASP A 379 -9.58 15.73 6.60
C ASP A 379 -10.57 14.56 6.39
N VAL A 380 -11.40 14.37 7.42
CA VAL A 380 -12.44 13.32 7.43
C VAL A 380 -13.49 13.55 6.35
N VAL A 381 -13.78 14.81 6.03
CA VAL A 381 -14.81 15.18 5.05
C VAL A 381 -14.36 14.75 3.64
N HIS A 382 -13.13 15.07 3.26
CA HIS A 382 -12.54 14.61 2.00
C HIS A 382 -12.41 13.09 1.95
N PHE A 383 -12.02 12.45 3.06
CA PHE A 383 -11.99 10.99 3.17
C PHE A 383 -13.34 10.34 2.87
N LEU A 384 -14.42 10.83 3.47
CA LEU A 384 -15.78 10.33 3.25
C LEU A 384 -16.25 10.60 1.81
N ALA A 385 -15.95 11.78 1.26
CA ALA A 385 -16.24 12.09 -0.13
C ALA A 385 -15.53 11.13 -1.11
N CYS A 386 -14.26 10.80 -0.84
CA CYS A 386 -13.52 9.80 -1.61
C CYS A 386 -14.16 8.42 -1.50
N ALA A 387 -14.57 8.01 -0.29
CA ALA A 387 -15.24 6.73 -0.08
C ALA A 387 -16.57 6.63 -0.84
N MET A 388 -17.38 7.71 -0.85
CA MET A 388 -18.65 7.78 -1.58
C MET A 388 -18.44 7.70 -3.10
N ASP A 389 -17.44 8.39 -3.65
CA ASP A 389 -17.17 8.29 -5.08
C ASP A 389 -16.65 6.90 -5.49
N LEU A 390 -15.83 6.26 -4.64
CA LEU A 390 -15.39 4.87 -4.87
C LEU A 390 -16.56 3.87 -4.76
N ARG A 391 -17.51 4.09 -3.85
CA ARG A 391 -18.78 3.34 -3.78
C ARG A 391 -19.55 3.45 -5.08
N ASP A 392 -19.72 4.67 -5.58
CA ASP A 392 -20.47 4.91 -6.81
C ASP A 392 -19.75 4.30 -8.02
N ALA A 393 -18.42 4.32 -8.03
CA ALA A 393 -17.61 3.61 -9.02
C ALA A 393 -17.85 2.09 -8.98
N TYR A 394 -17.96 1.49 -7.80
CA TYR A 394 -18.32 0.08 -7.66
C TYR A 394 -19.71 -0.21 -8.23
N PHE A 395 -20.72 0.59 -7.93
CA PHE A 395 -22.06 0.35 -8.48
C PHE A 395 -22.10 0.43 -10.01
N ARG A 396 -21.31 1.32 -10.63
CA ARG A 396 -21.15 1.35 -12.09
C ARG A 396 -20.54 0.04 -12.63
N THR A 397 -19.61 -0.59 -11.91
CA THR A 397 -19.04 -1.86 -12.36
C THR A 397 -20.02 -3.03 -12.34
N LEU A 398 -21.16 -2.92 -11.65
CA LEU A 398 -22.18 -3.98 -11.62
C LEU A 398 -22.92 -4.14 -12.95
N GLU A 399 -22.81 -3.17 -13.87
CA GLU A 399 -23.28 -3.32 -15.25
C GLU A 399 -22.55 -4.44 -15.99
N ASP A 400 -21.22 -4.51 -15.82
CA ASP A 400 -20.36 -5.52 -16.43
C ASP A 400 -20.20 -6.78 -15.55
N PHE A 401 -20.32 -6.62 -14.23
CA PHE A 401 -20.07 -7.67 -13.23
C PHE A 401 -21.26 -7.83 -12.28
N PRO A 402 -22.44 -8.23 -12.79
CA PRO A 402 -23.64 -8.38 -11.96
C PRO A 402 -23.41 -9.41 -10.85
N GLY A 403 -23.73 -9.03 -9.61
CA GLY A 403 -23.59 -9.91 -8.45
C GLY A 403 -22.17 -10.08 -7.89
N ALA A 404 -21.15 -9.41 -8.47
CA ALA A 404 -19.78 -9.48 -7.97
C ALA A 404 -19.62 -8.79 -6.60
N PRO A 405 -19.16 -9.50 -5.55
CA PRO A 405 -19.15 -9.01 -4.17
C PRO A 405 -18.14 -7.86 -3.94
N LEU A 406 -18.43 -7.01 -2.96
CA LEU A 406 -17.55 -5.93 -2.47
C LEU A 406 -17.09 -6.21 -1.04
N ILE A 407 -15.79 -6.12 -0.81
CA ILE A 407 -15.19 -6.19 0.52
C ILE A 407 -14.58 -4.83 0.81
N LEU A 408 -15.02 -4.20 1.90
CA LEU A 408 -14.55 -2.91 2.37
C LEU A 408 -13.55 -3.12 3.51
N ASN A 409 -12.29 -2.77 3.26
CA ASN A 409 -11.26 -2.73 4.28
C ASN A 409 -11.23 -1.34 4.92
N CYS A 410 -11.65 -1.22 6.18
CA CYS A 410 -11.65 0.06 6.88
C CYS A 410 -10.35 0.31 7.67
N SER A 411 -10.00 1.58 7.84
CA SER A 411 -8.84 1.97 8.66
C SER A 411 -8.99 1.51 10.12
N GLY A 412 -7.85 1.34 10.81
CA GLY A 412 -7.83 0.99 12.24
C GLY A 412 -8.28 2.10 13.20
N TRP A 413 -8.89 3.18 12.71
CA TRP A 413 -9.35 4.30 13.52
C TRP A 413 -10.78 4.02 14.00
N VAL A 414 -10.92 3.65 15.28
CA VAL A 414 -12.18 3.13 15.86
C VAL A 414 -12.59 3.81 17.16
N LEU A 415 -11.98 4.95 17.52
CA LEU A 415 -12.31 5.72 18.73
C LEU A 415 -12.65 7.18 18.43
N GLY A 416 -13.46 7.78 19.30
CA GLY A 416 -13.77 9.21 19.27
C GLY A 416 -14.42 9.62 17.94
N SER A 417 -13.92 10.69 17.32
CA SER A 417 -14.43 11.19 16.02
C SER A 417 -14.32 10.18 14.86
N ALA A 418 -13.54 9.11 15.03
CA ALA A 418 -13.51 8.00 14.08
C ALA A 418 -14.83 7.26 14.00
N VAL A 419 -15.54 7.12 15.12
CA VAL A 419 -16.80 6.39 15.20
C VAL A 419 -17.85 7.06 14.33
N SER A 420 -17.93 8.39 14.35
CA SER A 420 -18.83 9.14 13.47
C SER A 420 -18.54 8.90 11.99
N SER A 421 -17.26 8.83 11.62
CA SER A 421 -16.84 8.54 10.24
C SER A 421 -17.22 7.13 9.82
N MET A 422 -17.04 6.16 10.73
CA MET A 422 -17.46 4.77 10.53
C MET A 422 -18.98 4.66 10.39
N MET A 423 -19.74 5.37 11.23
CA MET A 423 -21.21 5.39 11.15
C MET A 423 -21.70 6.02 9.85
N GLU A 424 -21.02 7.05 9.34
CA GLU A 424 -21.33 7.59 8.00
C GLU A 424 -21.12 6.52 6.93
N LEU A 425 -20.01 5.78 6.94
CA LEU A 425 -19.80 4.67 6.01
C LEU A 425 -20.90 3.59 6.15
N VAL A 426 -21.29 3.25 7.39
CA VAL A 426 -22.37 2.30 7.67
C VAL A 426 -23.70 2.76 7.07
N GLN A 427 -24.01 4.05 7.14
CA GLN A 427 -25.24 4.63 6.57
C GLN A 427 -25.21 4.75 5.06
N GLN A 428 -24.03 4.99 4.48
CA GLN A 428 -23.87 5.29 3.05
C GLN A 428 -23.71 4.05 2.18
N PHE A 429 -23.36 2.90 2.75
CA PHE A 429 -23.21 1.66 2.00
C PHE A 429 -24.38 0.71 2.27
N PRO A 430 -24.92 0.01 1.25
CA PRO A 430 -25.94 -1.02 1.46
C PRO A 430 -25.28 -2.31 1.96
N LEU A 431 -24.74 -2.27 3.18
CA LEU A 431 -23.99 -3.35 3.79
C LEU A 431 -24.89 -4.56 4.03
N THR A 432 -24.47 -5.73 3.58
CA THR A 432 -25.13 -7.02 3.87
C THR A 432 -24.59 -7.65 5.14
N ASP A 433 -23.31 -7.40 5.43
CA ASP A 433 -22.56 -7.96 6.54
C ASP A 433 -21.54 -6.95 7.06
N VAL A 434 -21.40 -6.88 8.38
CA VAL A 434 -20.40 -6.07 9.07
C VAL A 434 -19.61 -6.99 10.00
N VAL A 435 -18.32 -7.14 9.73
CA VAL A 435 -17.38 -7.93 10.53
C VAL A 435 -16.57 -6.97 11.40
N LEU A 436 -16.81 -7.01 12.71
CA LEU A 436 -16.16 -6.17 13.71
C LEU A 436 -15.10 -6.98 14.45
N MET A 437 -13.85 -6.53 14.38
CA MET A 437 -12.74 -7.10 15.12
C MET A 437 -12.65 -6.43 16.49
N GLU A 438 -12.67 -7.20 17.56
CA GLU A 438 -12.57 -6.69 18.93
C GLU A 438 -11.15 -6.19 19.30
N PRO A 439 -11.02 -5.31 20.31
CA PRO A 439 -12.10 -4.67 21.08
C PRO A 439 -12.88 -3.61 20.27
N MET A 440 -14.19 -3.55 20.51
CA MET A 440 -15.10 -2.53 19.98
C MET A 440 -16.02 -2.05 21.12
N GLU A 441 -16.35 -0.75 21.16
CA GLU A 441 -17.28 -0.22 22.16
C GLU A 441 -18.70 -0.77 21.93
N ARG A 442 -19.35 -1.23 23.01
CA ARG A 442 -20.69 -1.84 22.94
C ARG A 442 -21.72 -0.91 22.31
N ASP A 443 -21.70 0.37 22.66
CA ASP A 443 -22.62 1.38 22.13
C ASP A 443 -22.41 1.59 20.63
N THR A 444 -21.17 1.48 20.15
CA THR A 444 -20.86 1.53 18.73
C THR A 444 -21.44 0.32 18.01
N VAL A 445 -21.30 -0.89 18.57
CA VAL A 445 -21.89 -2.11 17.99
C VAL A 445 -23.41 -1.99 17.92
N ALA A 446 -24.05 -1.60 19.03
CA ALA A 446 -25.50 -1.41 19.10
C ALA A 446 -26.00 -0.35 18.10
N SER A 447 -25.24 0.73 17.90
CA SER A 447 -25.57 1.77 16.91
C SER A 447 -25.50 1.24 15.47
N ILE A 448 -24.53 0.39 15.16
CA ILE A 448 -24.42 -0.26 13.84
C ILE A 448 -25.60 -1.20 13.61
N GLU A 449 -25.94 -2.04 14.60
CA GLU A 449 -27.09 -2.96 14.54
C GLU A 449 -28.41 -2.21 14.34
N ALA A 450 -28.62 -1.11 15.08
CA ALA A 450 -29.81 -0.27 14.95
C ALA A 450 -29.90 0.42 13.58
N THR A 451 -28.75 0.81 13.00
CA THR A 451 -28.68 1.45 11.68
C THR A 451 -28.92 0.45 10.54
N LEU A 452 -28.52 -0.81 10.73
CA LEU A 452 -28.58 -1.86 9.72
C LEU A 452 -29.42 -3.07 10.17
N PRO A 453 -30.74 -2.92 10.35
CA PRO A 453 -31.59 -3.99 10.90
C PRO A 453 -31.66 -5.27 10.03
N MET A 454 -31.27 -5.18 8.76
CA MET A 454 -31.26 -6.30 7.81
C MET A 454 -29.86 -6.88 7.54
N ALA A 455 -28.81 -6.19 7.98
CA ALA A 455 -27.44 -6.67 7.86
C ALA A 455 -27.09 -7.58 9.03
N ARG A 456 -26.12 -8.48 8.82
CA ARG A 456 -25.56 -9.25 9.92
C ARG A 456 -24.37 -8.51 10.50
N VAL A 457 -24.44 -8.17 11.79
CA VAL A 457 -23.29 -7.67 12.53
C VAL A 457 -22.65 -8.85 13.25
N LEU A 458 -21.38 -9.10 12.95
CA LEU A 458 -20.64 -10.27 13.40
C LEU A 458 -19.36 -9.82 14.08
N MET A 459 -19.11 -10.32 15.28
CA MET A 459 -17.93 -9.98 16.06
C MET A 459 -16.90 -11.11 15.98
N ILE A 460 -15.63 -10.72 15.92
CA ILE A 460 -14.48 -11.62 16.02
C ILE A 460 -13.68 -11.21 17.26
N PRO A 461 -13.45 -12.14 18.20
CA PRO A 461 -12.77 -11.83 19.47
C PRO A 461 -11.33 -11.32 19.27
N PRO A 462 -10.74 -10.64 20.27
CA PRO A 462 -9.43 -10.05 20.16
C PRO A 462 -8.40 -11.16 19.98
N ARG A 463 -7.49 -10.97 19.04
CA ARG A 463 -6.45 -11.94 18.74
C ARG A 463 -5.17 -11.60 19.45
N TYR A 464 -4.45 -12.63 19.86
CA TYR A 464 -3.05 -12.47 20.23
C TYR A 464 -2.26 -12.00 19.00
N LYS A 465 -1.50 -10.91 19.15
CA LYS A 465 -0.64 -10.40 18.09
C LYS A 465 0.70 -11.14 18.16
N PRO A 466 1.03 -12.04 17.21
CA PRO A 466 2.38 -12.57 17.16
C PRO A 466 3.39 -11.43 16.97
N ALA A 467 4.59 -11.59 17.54
CA ALA A 467 5.65 -10.61 17.39
C ALA A 467 5.93 -10.37 15.89
N GLN A 468 5.76 -9.13 15.44
CA GLN A 468 6.06 -8.74 14.06
C GLN A 468 7.55 -8.39 13.95
N SER A 469 8.20 -8.86 12.89
CA SER A 469 9.62 -8.54 12.64
C SER A 469 9.82 -7.14 12.03
N ARG A 470 8.73 -6.43 11.71
CA ARG A 470 8.71 -5.09 11.13
C ARG A 470 7.64 -4.25 11.81
N THR A 471 7.96 -2.99 12.07
CA THR A 471 7.02 -1.98 12.55
C THR A 471 6.07 -1.55 11.44
N SER A 472 4.97 -0.88 11.81
CA SER A 472 4.03 -0.35 10.82
C SER A 472 4.67 0.68 9.87
N ALA A 473 5.62 1.49 10.35
CA ALA A 473 6.34 2.46 9.53
C ALA A 473 7.28 1.76 8.53
N GLU A 474 8.01 0.72 8.97
CA GLU A 474 8.86 -0.08 8.08
C GLU A 474 8.04 -0.80 7.01
N LEU A 475 6.87 -1.36 7.35
CA LEU A 475 5.98 -1.99 6.37
C LEU A 475 5.47 -0.99 5.33
N ARG A 476 5.16 0.26 5.73
CA ARG A 476 4.80 1.32 4.78
C ARG A 476 5.97 1.71 3.87
N ALA A 477 7.17 1.81 4.42
CA ALA A 477 8.37 2.06 3.64
C ALA A 477 8.62 0.92 2.63
N MET A 478 8.51 -0.35 3.06
CA MET A 478 8.59 -1.52 2.19
C MET A 478 7.54 -1.48 1.07
N GLN A 479 6.30 -1.14 1.39
CA GLN A 479 5.25 -1.01 0.38
C GLN A 479 5.52 0.11 -0.61
N ALA A 480 6.00 1.27 -0.14
CA ALA A 480 6.40 2.38 -1.01
C ALA A 480 7.58 2.00 -1.92
N MET A 481 8.61 1.33 -1.37
CA MET A 481 9.72 0.79 -2.16
C MET A 481 9.23 -0.19 -3.23
N SER A 482 8.39 -1.16 -2.85
CA SER A 482 7.82 -2.12 -3.81
C SER A 482 7.04 -1.41 -4.92
N TYR A 483 6.26 -0.38 -4.59
CA TYR A 483 5.54 0.42 -5.58
C TYR A 483 6.49 1.14 -6.55
N PHE A 484 7.46 1.92 -6.06
CA PHE A 484 8.32 2.73 -6.92
C PHE A 484 9.33 1.91 -7.74
N HIS A 485 9.69 0.71 -7.27
CA HIS A 485 10.55 -0.23 -8.00
C HIS A 485 9.77 -1.22 -8.87
N SER A 486 8.43 -1.16 -8.88
CA SER A 486 7.61 -2.04 -9.70
C SER A 486 7.79 -1.74 -11.19
N LEU A 487 7.79 -2.80 -11.98
CA LEU A 487 7.86 -2.77 -13.43
C LEU A 487 6.59 -3.38 -14.02
N THR A 488 6.39 -3.17 -15.32
CA THR A 488 5.25 -3.75 -16.04
C THR A 488 5.23 -5.27 -15.86
N PRO A 489 4.09 -5.87 -15.46
CA PRO A 489 3.98 -7.30 -15.23
C PRO A 489 4.39 -8.13 -16.45
N SER A 490 5.10 -9.23 -16.19
CA SER A 490 5.48 -10.21 -17.22
C SER A 490 4.75 -11.52 -16.96
N LYS A 491 4.09 -12.06 -17.98
CA LYS A 491 3.25 -13.29 -17.87
C LYS A 491 2.22 -13.22 -16.72
N GLY A 492 1.69 -12.03 -16.44
CA GLY A 492 0.70 -11.80 -15.37
C GLY A 492 1.29 -11.66 -13.96
N LEU A 493 2.61 -11.79 -13.78
CA LEU A 493 3.29 -11.62 -12.50
C LEU A 493 3.98 -10.25 -12.41
N SER A 494 3.87 -9.61 -11.25
CA SER A 494 4.60 -8.37 -10.94
C SER A 494 6.11 -8.58 -11.01
N GLN A 495 6.83 -7.52 -11.37
CA GLN A 495 8.29 -7.51 -11.53
C GLN A 495 8.88 -6.29 -10.80
N TRP A 496 10.13 -6.40 -10.36
CA TRP A 496 10.83 -5.33 -9.64
C TRP A 496 12.26 -5.15 -10.17
N THR A 497 12.71 -3.90 -10.17
CA THR A 497 14.11 -3.58 -10.45
C THR A 497 14.97 -3.62 -9.20
N SER A 498 16.26 -3.93 -9.34
CA SER A 498 17.30 -3.77 -8.31
C SER A 498 18.06 -2.45 -8.44
N SER A 499 17.80 -1.67 -9.49
CA SER A 499 18.49 -0.40 -9.73
C SER A 499 18.01 0.66 -8.74
N PRO A 500 18.91 1.38 -8.05
CA PRO A 500 18.52 2.55 -7.28
C PRO A 500 17.72 3.54 -8.13
N LEU A 501 16.70 4.16 -7.55
CA LEU A 501 15.82 5.11 -8.24
C LEU A 501 16.60 6.32 -8.80
N ALA A 502 17.73 6.67 -8.17
CA ALA A 502 18.64 7.70 -8.67
C ALA A 502 19.24 7.38 -10.06
N GLN A 503 19.34 6.09 -10.41
CA GLN A 503 19.87 5.62 -11.70
C GLN A 503 18.78 5.52 -12.77
N ILE A 504 17.51 5.51 -12.37
CA ILE A 504 16.37 5.49 -13.30
C ILE A 504 16.26 6.85 -14.00
N HIS A 505 15.98 6.80 -15.31
CA HIS A 505 15.72 7.99 -16.10
C HIS A 505 14.40 8.63 -15.65
N PRO A 506 14.43 9.89 -15.16
CA PRO A 506 13.23 10.55 -14.71
C PRO A 506 12.42 11.06 -15.90
N TRP A 507 11.13 11.23 -15.69
CA TRP A 507 10.28 12.00 -16.58
C TRP A 507 10.59 13.49 -16.45
N HIS A 508 10.88 14.13 -17.57
CA HIS A 508 11.09 15.56 -17.66
C HIS A 508 9.77 16.25 -17.98
N VAL A 509 9.15 16.87 -16.98
CA VAL A 509 7.81 17.46 -17.09
C VAL A 509 7.93 18.97 -17.04
N LYS A 510 7.61 19.63 -18.16
CA LYS A 510 7.53 21.10 -18.18
C LYS A 510 6.39 21.57 -17.28
N TYR A 511 6.64 22.57 -16.44
CA TYR A 511 5.61 23.15 -15.56
C TYR A 511 5.24 24.59 -15.96
N ASN A 512 5.81 25.09 -17.06
CA ASN A 512 5.56 26.42 -17.56
C ASN A 512 5.56 26.43 -19.10
N GLY A 513 4.95 27.47 -19.68
CA GLY A 513 4.74 27.61 -21.11
C GLY A 513 3.51 26.86 -21.65
N PRO A 514 3.24 26.95 -22.97
CA PRO A 514 2.02 26.41 -23.59
C PRO A 514 1.93 24.89 -23.57
N ASN A 515 3.08 24.20 -23.44
CA ASN A 515 3.18 22.75 -23.40
C ASN A 515 3.51 22.25 -21.99
N ALA A 516 2.98 22.92 -20.95
CA ALA A 516 3.13 22.47 -19.58
C ALA A 516 2.43 21.11 -19.40
N GLY A 517 3.17 20.14 -18.85
CA GLY A 517 2.67 18.80 -18.54
C GLY A 517 1.92 18.72 -17.21
N ILE A 518 1.85 19.82 -16.46
CA ILE A 518 1.00 19.96 -15.27
C ILE A 518 0.34 21.34 -15.26
N SER A 519 -0.85 21.45 -14.69
CA SER A 519 -1.56 22.71 -14.50
C SER A 519 -1.15 23.42 -13.22
N SER A 520 -0.99 22.68 -12.11
CA SER A 520 -0.71 23.24 -10.80
C SER A 520 -0.17 22.21 -9.80
N ILE A 521 0.44 22.73 -8.73
CA ILE A 521 0.81 21.99 -7.54
C ILE A 521 -0.15 22.42 -6.41
N MET A 522 -0.81 21.46 -5.78
CA MET A 522 -1.73 21.66 -4.66
C MET A 522 -1.13 21.10 -3.38
N SER A 523 -1.39 21.76 -2.25
CA SER A 523 -1.05 21.25 -0.92
C SER A 523 -2.33 20.89 -0.18
N TYR A 524 -2.57 19.60 0.06
CA TYR A 524 -3.66 19.17 0.93
C TYR A 524 -3.29 19.49 2.40
N GLY A 525 -4.26 20.03 3.12
CA GLY A 525 -4.06 20.54 4.48
C GLY A 525 -3.54 21.97 4.49
N GLU A 526 -2.47 22.22 5.26
CA GLU A 526 -1.95 23.58 5.44
C GLU A 526 -1.30 24.12 4.16
N ALA A 527 -1.73 25.32 3.76
CA ALA A 527 -1.12 26.06 2.69
C ALA A 527 0.35 26.38 3.02
N VAL A 528 1.18 26.33 1.99
CA VAL A 528 2.61 26.56 2.09
C VAL A 528 2.91 27.94 1.58
N ASN A 529 3.78 28.68 2.28
CA ASN A 529 4.30 29.91 1.71
C ASN A 529 5.01 29.58 0.36
N PRO A 530 4.60 30.20 -0.76
CA PRO A 530 5.14 29.93 -2.09
C PRO A 530 6.67 29.95 -2.19
N ASP A 531 7.33 30.78 -1.36
CA ASP A 531 8.80 30.90 -1.32
C ASP A 531 9.51 29.60 -0.89
N PHE A 532 8.81 28.70 -0.20
CA PHE A 532 9.37 27.43 0.26
C PHE A 532 8.87 26.23 -0.53
N LEU A 533 7.91 26.40 -1.45
CA LEU A 533 7.30 25.28 -2.15
C LEU A 533 8.33 24.43 -2.89
N ALA A 534 9.23 25.05 -3.64
CA ALA A 534 10.30 24.35 -4.36
C ALA A 534 11.17 23.50 -3.42
N SER A 535 11.53 24.05 -2.25
CA SER A 535 12.37 23.35 -1.27
C SER A 535 11.63 22.21 -0.55
N ILE A 536 10.31 22.34 -0.40
CA ILE A 536 9.48 21.36 0.31
C ILE A 536 9.14 20.17 -0.57
N ILE A 537 8.93 20.37 -1.87
CA ILE A 537 8.61 19.26 -2.76
C ILE A 537 9.85 18.52 -3.25
N ASP A 538 11.04 19.15 -3.24
CA ASP A 538 12.29 18.53 -3.67
C ASP A 538 12.61 17.28 -2.82
N GLY A 539 12.74 16.13 -3.48
CA GLY A 539 12.96 14.84 -2.82
C GLY A 539 11.72 14.19 -2.22
N MET A 540 10.53 14.80 -2.32
CA MET A 540 9.32 14.29 -1.67
C MET A 540 8.39 13.56 -2.62
N THR A 541 7.54 12.71 -2.02
CA THR A 541 6.44 12.03 -2.72
C THR A 541 5.29 13.00 -2.97
N VAL A 542 4.75 12.97 -4.19
CA VAL A 542 3.55 13.68 -4.62
C VAL A 542 2.59 12.70 -5.29
N ALA A 543 1.28 12.94 -5.19
CA ALA A 543 0.27 12.23 -5.96
C ALA A 543 0.05 12.93 -7.30
N ILE A 544 -0.07 12.15 -8.38
CA ILE A 544 -0.46 12.61 -9.70
C ILE A 544 -1.98 12.47 -9.80
N CYS A 545 -2.69 13.59 -9.80
CA CYS A 545 -4.15 13.62 -9.93
C CYS A 545 -4.55 14.16 -11.31
N GLU A 546 -5.59 13.59 -11.88
CA GLU A 546 -6.23 14.08 -13.09
C GLU A 546 -7.55 14.75 -12.73
N VAL A 547 -7.76 15.96 -13.24
CA VAL A 547 -9.00 16.71 -13.15
C VAL A 547 -9.86 16.40 -14.36
N GLU A 548 -10.96 15.69 -14.15
CA GLU A 548 -11.88 15.29 -15.20
C GLU A 548 -12.69 16.51 -15.68
N SER A 549 -13.06 17.39 -14.73
CA SER A 549 -13.86 18.60 -14.95
C SER A 549 -13.49 19.73 -13.97
N ASP A 550 -13.67 21.00 -14.35
CA ASP A 550 -13.27 22.17 -13.54
C ASP A 550 -14.02 22.28 -12.21
N GLU A 551 -15.17 21.62 -12.09
CA GLU A 551 -15.93 21.42 -10.85
C GLU A 551 -15.12 20.68 -9.77
N ALA A 552 -14.01 20.03 -10.12
CA ALA A 552 -13.04 19.49 -9.17
C ALA A 552 -12.48 20.55 -8.21
N TYR A 553 -12.39 21.80 -8.67
CA TYR A 553 -11.88 22.94 -7.89
C TYR A 553 -12.98 23.70 -7.14
N ALA A 554 -14.26 23.35 -7.38
CA ALA A 554 -15.36 24.01 -6.71
C ALA A 554 -15.25 23.78 -5.20
N THR A 555 -15.31 24.86 -4.42
CA THR A 555 -15.38 24.82 -2.95
C THR A 555 -16.78 24.38 -2.53
N VAL A 556 -17.18 23.17 -2.92
CA VAL A 556 -18.34 22.53 -2.31
C VAL A 556 -17.84 22.06 -0.97
N GLN A 557 -18.16 22.82 0.08
CA GLN A 557 -18.15 22.23 1.41
C GLN A 557 -19.06 21.00 1.32
N TYR A 558 -18.48 19.80 1.35
CA TYR A 558 -19.23 18.56 1.47
C TYR A 558 -19.93 18.61 2.85
N ARG A 559 -21.11 19.24 2.89
CA ARG A 559 -21.97 19.37 4.07
C ARG A 559 -23.26 18.57 3.87
N PRO A 560 -23.88 18.07 4.95
CA PRO A 560 -25.11 17.27 4.90
C PRO A 560 -26.27 18.01 4.22
N PRO A 561 -27.33 17.29 3.77
CA PRO A 561 -28.28 17.70 2.72
C PRO A 561 -29.17 18.95 2.97
N HIS A 562 -28.97 19.72 4.04
CA HIS A 562 -29.98 20.68 4.53
C HIS A 562 -29.49 22.12 4.77
N VAL A 563 -28.35 22.54 4.22
CA VAL A 563 -27.93 23.96 4.27
C VAL A 563 -27.55 24.42 2.85
N PRO A 564 -28.19 25.47 2.29
CA PRO A 564 -27.79 26.02 0.99
C PRO A 564 -26.36 26.58 1.08
N SER A 565 -25.46 26.14 0.18
CA SER A 565 -24.12 26.72 0.05
C SER A 565 -24.09 27.69 -1.12
N ALA A 566 -23.58 28.89 -0.86
CA ALA A 566 -22.95 29.72 -1.87
C ALA A 566 -21.87 28.89 -2.57
N SER A 567 -21.98 28.72 -3.89
CA SER A 567 -20.97 28.01 -4.68
C SER A 567 -19.79 28.93 -4.99
N ALA A 568 -18.64 28.38 -5.36
CA ALA A 568 -17.54 29.16 -5.95
C ALA A 568 -17.98 29.94 -7.22
N ALA A 569 -19.13 29.58 -7.83
CA ALA A 569 -19.72 30.37 -8.91
C ALA A 569 -20.24 31.74 -8.45
N GLU A 570 -20.40 32.00 -7.14
CA GLU A 570 -20.78 33.32 -6.61
C GLU A 570 -19.61 34.31 -6.54
N MET A 571 -18.36 33.85 -6.67
CA MET A 571 -17.17 34.72 -6.59
C MET A 571 -16.55 35.10 -7.95
N GLY A 572 -17.07 34.61 -9.08
CA GLY A 572 -16.67 35.04 -10.43
C GLY A 572 -15.20 34.82 -10.85
N GLU A 573 -14.36 34.25 -9.98
CA GLU A 573 -12.94 34.03 -10.22
C GLU A 573 -12.71 32.66 -10.87
N THR A 574 -12.08 32.66 -12.05
CA THR A 574 -11.74 31.44 -12.79
C THR A 574 -10.61 30.68 -12.11
N VAL A 575 -10.57 29.34 -12.24
CA VAL A 575 -9.47 28.51 -11.67
C VAL A 575 -8.10 29.02 -12.11
N THR A 576 -7.99 29.51 -13.36
CA THR A 576 -6.77 30.10 -13.92
C THR A 576 -6.28 31.33 -13.15
N GLU A 577 -7.17 32.14 -12.58
CA GLU A 577 -6.82 33.33 -11.80
C GLU A 577 -6.29 32.96 -10.40
N ARG A 578 -6.69 31.79 -9.89
CA ARG A 578 -6.20 31.24 -8.61
C ARG A 578 -4.84 30.57 -8.70
N ILE A 579 -4.31 30.34 -9.90
CA ILE A 579 -2.98 29.74 -10.07
C ILE A 579 -1.91 30.84 -9.92
N GLY A 580 -1.17 30.78 -8.81
CA GLY A 580 0.02 31.59 -8.58
C GLY A 580 1.27 30.94 -9.18
N ARG A 581 2.37 31.71 -9.21
CA ARG A 581 3.71 31.20 -9.54
C ARG A 581 4.71 31.55 -8.46
N THR A 582 5.59 30.61 -8.12
CA THR A 582 6.72 30.84 -7.21
C THR A 582 7.84 31.61 -7.91
N ALA A 583 8.88 32.00 -7.18
CA ALA A 583 10.08 32.61 -7.77
C ALA A 583 10.77 31.71 -8.81
N GLU A 584 10.67 30.39 -8.66
CA GLU A 584 11.16 29.38 -9.59
C GLU A 584 10.21 29.13 -10.79
N GLY A 585 9.06 29.80 -10.82
CA GLY A 585 8.04 29.69 -11.85
C GLY A 585 7.08 28.51 -11.67
N LEU A 586 7.15 27.78 -10.56
CA LEU A 586 6.28 26.62 -10.28
C LEU A 586 4.82 27.09 -10.16
N PRO A 587 3.87 26.49 -10.90
CA PRO A 587 2.46 26.81 -10.74
C PRO A 587 1.93 26.20 -9.45
N TYR A 588 1.25 26.98 -8.62
CA TYR A 588 0.62 26.49 -7.40
C TYR A 588 -0.79 27.05 -7.26
N LEU A 589 -1.69 26.27 -6.67
CA LEU A 589 -3.02 26.76 -6.35
C LEU A 589 -2.95 27.65 -5.10
N ARG A 590 -3.41 28.90 -5.22
CA ARG A 590 -3.49 29.82 -4.08
C ARG A 590 -4.55 29.32 -3.09
N ALA A 591 -4.23 29.50 -1.81
CA ALA A 591 -5.18 29.32 -0.74
C ALA A 591 -6.38 30.25 -0.91
N ASP A 592 -7.53 29.83 -0.40
CA ASP A 592 -8.68 30.70 -0.25
C ASP A 592 -8.42 31.83 0.77
N ASN A 593 -9.40 32.71 0.97
CA ASN A 593 -9.31 33.82 1.91
C ASN A 593 -9.09 33.37 3.37
N ASN A 594 -9.31 32.08 3.69
CA ASN A 594 -9.08 31.50 5.00
C ASN A 594 -7.69 30.85 5.13
N GLY A 595 -6.84 30.96 4.10
CA GLY A 595 -5.51 30.35 4.09
C GLY A 595 -5.53 28.83 3.91
N LEU A 596 -6.64 28.26 3.46
CA LEU A 596 -6.79 26.82 3.24
C LEU A 596 -6.82 26.50 1.74
N ILE A 597 -6.33 25.31 1.41
CA ILE A 597 -6.51 24.73 0.08
C ILE A 597 -7.44 23.54 0.26
N GLN A 598 -8.66 23.68 -0.28
CA GLN A 598 -9.61 22.57 -0.30
C GLN A 598 -9.08 21.45 -1.21
N PRO A 599 -9.20 20.18 -0.80
CA PRO A 599 -8.89 19.05 -1.67
C PRO A 599 -9.71 19.06 -2.96
N LEU A 600 -9.20 18.40 -3.99
CA LEU A 600 -9.95 18.20 -5.24
C LEU A 600 -11.21 17.36 -4.96
N ASN A 601 -12.34 17.77 -5.53
CA ASN A 601 -13.57 17.01 -5.42
C ASN A 601 -13.41 15.63 -6.11
N PRO A 602 -13.56 14.51 -5.39
CA PRO A 602 -13.31 13.17 -5.93
C PRO A 602 -14.31 12.75 -7.02
N ARG A 603 -15.46 13.42 -7.15
CA ARG A 603 -16.44 13.16 -8.22
C ARG A 603 -15.96 13.61 -9.60
N PHE A 604 -15.02 14.56 -9.64
CA PHE A 604 -14.53 15.19 -10.87
C PHE A 604 -13.00 15.11 -10.96
N SER A 605 -12.36 14.29 -10.13
CA SER A 605 -10.93 14.07 -10.14
C SER A 605 -10.61 12.65 -9.73
N CYS A 606 -9.43 12.16 -10.08
CA CYS A 606 -8.93 10.88 -9.59
C CYS A 606 -7.41 10.89 -9.45
N CYS A 607 -6.88 10.05 -8.55
CA CYS A 607 -5.46 9.80 -8.44
C CYS A 607 -5.04 8.70 -9.43
N LYS A 608 -3.99 8.97 -10.21
CA LYS A 608 -3.41 8.03 -11.18
C LYS A 608 -2.20 7.28 -10.65
N GLY A 609 -1.57 7.79 -9.60
CA GLY A 609 -0.38 7.18 -9.00
C GLY A 609 0.42 8.18 -8.18
N LEU A 610 1.56 7.73 -7.69
CA LEU A 610 2.53 8.55 -6.97
C LEU A 610 3.78 8.78 -7.80
N ALA A 611 4.45 9.89 -7.53
CA ALA A 611 5.76 10.22 -8.05
C ALA A 611 6.67 10.75 -6.94
N ILE A 612 7.97 10.51 -7.08
CA ILE A 612 9.01 11.21 -6.32
C ILE A 612 9.52 12.37 -7.17
N VAL A 613 9.57 13.57 -6.61
CA VAL A 613 10.22 14.72 -7.24
C VAL A 613 11.73 14.56 -7.03
N ARG A 614 12.42 14.08 -8.06
CA ARG A 614 13.89 13.90 -8.02
C ARG A 614 14.64 15.22 -8.03
N GLY A 615 14.07 16.23 -8.69
CA GLY A 615 14.68 17.55 -8.75
C GLY A 615 13.91 18.54 -9.61
N ILE A 616 14.23 19.81 -9.43
CA ILE A 616 13.59 20.94 -10.10
C ILE A 616 14.64 21.66 -10.95
N ASN A 617 14.43 21.71 -12.26
CA ASN A 617 15.28 22.45 -13.17
C ASN A 617 14.64 23.81 -13.51
N VAL A 618 14.96 24.82 -12.69
CA VAL A 618 14.43 26.18 -12.82
C VAL A 618 14.80 26.81 -14.16
N ALA A 619 16.01 26.56 -14.69
CA ALA A 619 16.44 27.14 -15.96
C ALA A 619 15.63 26.63 -17.15
N LYS A 620 15.25 25.34 -17.13
CA LYS A 620 14.43 24.72 -18.18
C LYS A 620 12.94 24.76 -17.88
N GLN A 621 12.54 25.18 -16.68
CA GLN A 621 11.18 25.11 -16.17
C GLN A 621 10.61 23.67 -16.23
N GLU A 622 11.41 22.70 -15.78
CA GLU A 622 11.09 21.26 -15.78
C GLU A 622 11.19 20.63 -14.39
N LEU A 623 10.23 19.79 -14.03
CA LEU A 623 10.32 18.84 -12.92
C LEU A 623 10.89 17.51 -13.42
N GLN A 624 11.72 16.87 -12.61
CA GLN A 624 12.17 15.50 -12.81
C GLN A 624 11.36 14.59 -11.89
N LEU A 625 10.47 13.78 -12.45
CA LEU A 625 9.59 12.89 -11.70
C LEU A 625 10.00 11.42 -11.90
N ILE A 626 10.03 10.66 -10.82
CA ILE A 626 10.18 9.20 -10.85
C ILE A 626 8.84 8.58 -10.45
N THR A 627 8.28 7.72 -11.30
CA THR A 627 7.02 7.05 -11.07
C THR A 627 7.04 5.69 -11.77
N PRO A 628 6.39 4.64 -11.22
CA PRO A 628 6.27 3.36 -11.90
C PRO A 628 5.27 3.41 -13.07
N MET A 629 4.53 4.51 -13.27
CA MET A 629 3.58 4.63 -14.39
C MET A 629 4.25 4.32 -15.74
N SER A 630 3.58 3.50 -16.54
CA SER A 630 4.01 3.15 -17.89
C SER A 630 3.95 4.35 -18.83
N VAL A 631 4.68 4.25 -19.95
CA VAL A 631 4.61 5.26 -21.02
C VAL A 631 3.16 5.45 -21.50
N LYS A 632 2.37 4.38 -21.57
CA LYS A 632 0.95 4.43 -21.96
C LYS A 632 0.11 5.24 -20.96
N GLU A 633 0.33 5.04 -19.67
CA GLU A 633 -0.41 5.77 -18.62
C GLU A 633 -0.02 7.25 -18.61
N ILE A 634 1.27 7.56 -18.79
CA ILE A 634 1.77 8.94 -18.82
C ILE A 634 1.31 9.68 -20.07
N THR A 635 1.32 9.02 -21.24
CA THR A 635 0.84 9.63 -22.49
C THR A 635 -0.68 9.83 -22.51
N ALA A 636 -1.43 9.10 -21.69
CA ALA A 636 -2.85 9.33 -21.49
C ALA A 636 -3.16 10.56 -20.62
N LEU A 637 -2.21 11.03 -19.82
CA LEU A 637 -2.38 12.24 -19.01
C LEU A 637 -2.45 13.47 -19.90
N GLN A 638 -3.44 14.33 -19.62
CA GLN A 638 -3.53 15.64 -20.26
C GLN A 638 -2.90 16.69 -19.36
N GLY A 639 -1.83 17.35 -19.81
CA GLY A 639 -1.08 18.32 -19.03
C GLY A 639 -1.95 19.41 -18.36
N PRO A 640 -2.87 20.06 -19.09
CA PRO A 640 -3.79 21.06 -18.52
C PRO A 640 -4.74 20.52 -17.44
N LYS A 641 -4.95 19.21 -17.39
CA LYS A 641 -5.79 18.52 -16.41
C LYS A 641 -4.98 17.80 -15.33
N THR A 642 -3.65 17.83 -15.40
CA THR A 642 -2.78 17.09 -14.47
C THR A 642 -2.32 17.99 -13.33
N VAL A 643 -2.61 17.58 -12.10
CA VAL A 643 -2.27 18.29 -10.86
C VAL A 643 -1.34 17.42 -10.03
N LEU A 644 -0.30 18.02 -9.47
CA LEU A 644 0.53 17.36 -8.46
C LEU A 644 0.01 17.73 -7.07
N VAL A 645 -0.39 16.73 -6.29
CA VAL A 645 -0.87 16.92 -4.93
C VAL A 645 0.22 16.52 -3.94
N ARG A 646 0.64 17.47 -3.11
CA ARG A 646 1.50 17.27 -1.96
C ARG A 646 0.64 17.17 -0.70
N GLY A 647 1.03 16.29 0.21
CA GLY A 647 0.47 16.23 1.56
C GLY A 647 1.50 15.71 2.56
N LYS A 648 1.01 15.10 3.63
CA LYS A 648 1.79 14.45 4.70
C LYS A 648 2.05 12.97 4.39
N PHE A 649 2.52 12.67 3.18
CA PHE A 649 3.07 11.33 2.89
C PHE A 649 4.26 11.06 3.82
N ASP A 650 4.50 9.80 4.14
CA ASP A 650 5.75 9.41 4.78
C ASP A 650 6.93 9.85 3.89
N SER A 651 7.93 10.49 4.49
CA SER A 651 9.10 10.97 3.75
C SER A 651 9.83 9.78 3.12
N PRO A 652 10.15 9.80 1.82
CA PRO A 652 10.80 8.69 1.13
C PRO A 652 12.32 8.67 1.42
N GLN A 653 12.71 8.73 2.70
CA GLN A 653 14.10 8.84 3.14
C GLN A 653 14.98 7.69 2.65
N TRP A 654 14.38 6.50 2.53
CA TRP A 654 15.01 5.30 2.00
C TRP A 654 15.61 5.50 0.61
N VAL A 655 15.03 6.37 -0.24
CA VAL A 655 15.52 6.68 -1.60
C VAL A 655 16.94 7.22 -1.58
N PHE A 656 17.28 8.06 -0.59
CA PHE A 656 18.57 8.73 -0.52
C PHE A 656 19.72 7.77 -0.11
N LEU A 657 19.37 6.58 0.38
CA LEU A 657 20.31 5.57 0.88
C LEU A 657 20.49 4.40 -0.09
N GLU A 658 19.66 4.25 -1.12
CA GLU A 658 19.71 3.11 -2.05
C GLU A 658 21.07 2.96 -2.76
N ASP A 659 21.66 4.07 -3.17
CA ASP A 659 23.00 4.08 -3.79
C ASP A 659 24.11 3.60 -2.83
N ILE A 660 23.89 3.72 -1.51
CA ILE A 660 24.83 3.21 -0.50
C ILE A 660 24.64 1.70 -0.36
N TYR A 661 23.40 1.24 -0.27
CA TYR A 661 23.08 -0.16 -0.05
C TYR A 661 23.39 -1.05 -1.25
N SER A 662 23.23 -0.53 -2.48
CA SER A 662 23.50 -1.27 -3.73
C SER A 662 24.97 -1.60 -3.97
N GLY A 663 25.89 -1.22 -3.09
CA GLY A 663 27.31 -1.56 -3.21
C GLY A 663 28.05 -0.77 -4.30
N ASP A 664 27.36 0.13 -5.00
CA ASP A 664 27.96 1.10 -5.94
C ASP A 664 28.89 2.12 -5.23
N ALA A 665 29.08 1.97 -3.90
CA ALA A 665 30.06 2.67 -3.09
C ALA A 665 31.48 2.70 -3.69
N GLN A 666 31.90 1.75 -4.52
CA GLN A 666 33.20 1.81 -5.22
C GLN A 666 33.20 2.71 -6.46
N LYS A 667 32.14 2.69 -7.30
CA LYS A 667 31.96 3.67 -8.39
C LYS A 667 31.74 5.08 -7.82
N LEU A 668 31.05 5.16 -6.69
CA LEU A 668 30.83 6.38 -5.92
C LEU A 668 32.09 6.85 -5.20
N LYS A 669 32.96 5.98 -4.69
CA LYS A 669 34.28 6.37 -4.19
C LYS A 669 35.16 6.94 -5.30
N GLN A 670 35.09 6.41 -6.52
CA GLN A 670 35.74 7.05 -7.67
C GLN A 670 35.14 8.44 -7.95
N GLN A 671 33.80 8.57 -8.00
CA GLN A 671 33.14 9.87 -8.19
C GLN A 671 33.40 10.86 -7.03
N GLU A 672 33.45 10.38 -5.78
CA GLU A 672 33.72 11.14 -4.57
C GLU A 672 35.19 11.56 -4.52
N MET A 673 36.13 10.68 -4.86
CA MET A 673 37.57 10.98 -4.96
C MET A 673 37.85 12.01 -6.07
N PHE A 674 37.11 11.97 -7.19
CA PHE A 674 37.13 13.03 -8.21
C PHE A 674 36.40 14.32 -7.75
N SER A 675 35.50 14.26 -6.76
CA SER A 675 34.78 15.41 -6.20
C SER A 675 35.48 16.08 -5.01
N VAL A 676 36.34 15.35 -4.27
CA VAL A 676 37.19 15.87 -3.19
C VAL A 676 38.22 16.87 -3.74
N LEU A 677 38.61 16.74 -5.01
CA LEU A 677 39.38 17.75 -5.74
C LEU A 677 38.60 19.05 -6.02
N LYS A 678 37.30 19.10 -5.73
CA LYS A 678 36.40 20.27 -5.88
C LYS A 678 35.41 20.40 -4.71
N ASP A 679 35.90 20.39 -3.47
CA ASP A 679 35.30 21.01 -2.26
C ASP A 679 33.76 20.96 -2.08
N LYS A 680 33.09 19.87 -2.48
CA LYS A 680 31.62 19.70 -2.38
C LYS A 680 31.22 18.23 -2.23
N THR A 681 31.46 17.67 -1.05
CA THR A 681 30.78 16.44 -0.61
C THR A 681 29.46 16.82 0.06
N SER A 682 28.34 16.80 -0.65
CA SER A 682 27.04 16.77 0.02
C SER A 682 26.01 15.98 -0.76
N ARG A 683 25.74 14.75 -0.30
CA ARG A 683 24.44 14.11 -0.55
C ARG A 683 23.39 14.96 0.17
N PRO A 684 22.46 15.61 -0.54
CA PRO A 684 21.43 16.40 0.12
C PRO A 684 20.62 15.48 1.05
N TYR A 685 20.25 15.98 2.22
CA TYR A 685 19.44 15.29 3.23
C TYR A 685 20.09 14.08 3.97
N VAL A 686 21.34 13.70 3.66
CA VAL A 686 22.08 12.64 4.37
C VAL A 686 23.24 13.24 5.18
N ALA A 687 23.42 12.83 6.44
CA ALA A 687 24.54 13.27 7.27
C ALA A 687 25.37 12.07 7.75
N GLN A 688 26.57 11.92 7.19
CA GLN A 688 27.53 10.98 7.76
C GLN A 688 28.01 11.51 9.11
N ARG A 689 27.68 10.77 10.19
CA ARG A 689 28.30 10.99 11.50
C ARG A 689 29.52 10.09 11.59
N ASP A 690 30.66 10.66 11.98
CA ASP A 690 31.89 9.89 12.17
C ASP A 690 31.74 8.95 13.36
N ALA A 691 32.02 7.66 13.11
CA ALA A 691 31.86 6.59 14.08
C ALA A 691 32.71 6.77 15.35
N ASN A 692 33.76 7.59 15.29
CA ASN A 692 34.67 7.85 16.40
C ASN A 692 34.08 8.74 17.51
N GLU A 693 33.01 9.51 17.25
CA GLU A 693 32.42 10.40 18.27
C GLU A 693 31.19 9.81 18.97
N THR A 694 30.48 8.85 18.37
CA THR A 694 29.18 8.38 18.90
C THR A 694 28.93 6.87 18.81
N GLY A 695 29.84 6.09 18.22
CA GLY A 695 29.67 4.63 18.08
C GLY A 695 28.53 4.18 17.14
N LEU A 696 27.82 5.11 16.49
CA LEU A 696 26.75 4.85 15.54
C LEU A 696 27.18 5.34 14.14
N GLY A 697 27.33 4.43 13.19
CA GLY A 697 27.61 4.76 11.79
C GLY A 697 26.41 5.44 11.10
N LEU A 698 26.70 6.27 10.08
CA LEU A 698 25.79 6.87 9.08
C LEU A 698 24.31 7.00 9.48
N GLY A 699 23.88 8.23 9.82
CA GLY A 699 22.50 8.55 10.17
C GLY A 699 21.88 9.59 9.24
N GLU A 700 20.56 9.71 9.28
CA GLU A 700 19.82 10.69 8.49
C GLU A 700 19.98 12.11 9.05
N LYS A 701 19.87 13.14 8.18
CA LYS A 701 19.77 14.53 8.63
C LYS A 701 18.31 14.96 8.64
N GLU A 702 17.63 14.80 9.78
CA GLU A 702 16.26 15.27 9.97
C GLU A 702 16.22 16.81 9.94
N TRP A 703 15.56 17.41 8.94
CA TRP A 703 15.11 18.80 9.03
C TRP A 703 13.69 18.81 9.62
N ARG A 704 13.60 18.85 10.95
CA ARG A 704 12.37 19.34 11.57
C ARG A 704 12.33 20.85 11.36
N VAL A 705 11.47 21.33 10.46
CA VAL A 705 10.95 22.69 10.61
C VAL A 705 10.22 22.67 11.95
N ARG A 706 10.88 23.17 13.00
CA ARG A 706 10.23 23.38 14.29
C ARG A 706 8.98 24.18 13.99
N HIS A 707 7.82 23.71 14.46
CA HIS A 707 6.62 24.52 14.49
C HIS A 707 7.00 25.93 14.93
N LEU A 708 6.57 26.94 14.16
CA LEU A 708 6.61 28.31 14.64
C LEU A 708 5.91 28.30 16.01
N PRO A 709 6.53 28.87 17.07
CA PRO A 709 5.91 28.90 18.38
C PRO A 709 4.50 29.50 18.27
N ARG A 710 3.47 28.70 18.53
CA ARG A 710 2.15 29.22 18.90
C ARG A 710 2.36 29.93 20.23
N ASN A 711 2.51 31.25 20.20
CA ASN A 711 2.14 32.24 21.23
C ASN A 711 2.97 33.53 21.05
N PHE A 712 2.49 34.42 20.20
CA PHE A 712 2.70 35.86 20.36
C PHE A 712 1.33 36.54 20.25
N GLY A 713 0.53 36.38 21.30
CA GLY A 713 -0.75 37.05 21.47
C GLY A 713 -1.12 36.99 22.94
N GLY A 714 -0.85 38.09 23.67
CA GLY A 714 -1.29 38.24 25.06
C GLY A 714 -0.14 38.36 26.06
N ARG A 715 0.49 39.54 26.10
CA ARG A 715 0.97 40.22 27.32
C ARG A 715 1.68 41.51 26.89
N ASN A 716 0.88 42.56 26.74
CA ASN A 716 1.23 43.96 26.99
C ASN A 716 -0.05 44.79 26.79
N ALA A 717 -0.94 44.67 27.77
CA ALA A 717 -1.98 45.64 28.06
C ALA A 717 -2.00 45.82 29.58
N ALA A 718 -1.02 46.58 30.07
CA ALA A 718 -1.02 47.36 31.30
C ALA A 718 0.09 48.40 31.15
#